data_AF-A0A7C1K0L9-F1
#
_entry.id   AF-A0A7C1K0L9-F1
#
_cell.length_a   1.000
_cell.length_b   1.000
_cell.length_c   1.000
_cell.angle_alpha   90.00
_cell.angle_beta   90.00
_cell.angle_gamma   90.00
#
_symmetry.space_group_name_H-M   'P 1'
#
loop_
_entity.id
_entity.type
_entity.pdbx_description
1 polymer ?
#
loop_
_entity_poly.entity_id
_entity_poly.type
_entity_poly.pdbx_seq_one_letter_code
_entity_poly.pdbx_strand_id
1 'polypeptide(L)'
;CLETAERLLRNYAIDPTTKTMVDNLDIFIMPSYNPDGGHYSMYDSNSQRKNMTRYCPVTATSGMPASRNSWGVDNNRNNGVGSIYDGYAGASLSCTSETYAGPAKYSEPENLNEKWIVDTFENIKFSMNIHTYGGYYMWSPGAYITSGRVTLPRPNIGVEAYFFAGANLVLNRIKEIRGTVVLPERTGPVADVLYSAAGNSADDHWYRKDIIAYSFEAGADRFVSTTTGVQQTPVGFQPNYATEGKFEALEFASGNYGLLETALQYAFDNEPPVAELVPNGGESEDPIRATFRYVNEPAIIYYTLDGSEPTFSSPTWEAQGPRQPGQVFLFTQNTTVKWIAKDIKGNVSAVREAFFKVEKLANIEFSAPTSKTYGEPPFAIGVVASTGQTVTLTSQTPTICAVSGNVVTILNVGECVVRGSTVASPGFGATFAETSIQINKATLNYTANSTKQYSDPILYSFQFDGFQYNDTAAVISGSPSCTTAATPTSPPGVYPIACTNATLSAANYEFNYAGGSLVVTPEDARALYSGLQFILTSSPSSNKVSVYLAASIQDITDLPGDPAYDQHGGDIRTATVTFVNRDANNAVLCTAGPIQLHDPRNPKAGAASCTWTADVGGADSVQFTVGIVVGGNYIRNASEENAIVTVAKPLSGFVVGGGYLTNQASAGAAAGDAGLCTNWGFGVRTAKSGAFFGIGAGAQLVEQHQ
;
A
#
# COMPACT_ATOMS: atom_id res chain seq x y z
N CYS A 1 60.74 -24.92 -29.34
CA CYS A 1 60.63 -24.64 -30.79
C CYS A 1 60.63 -25.91 -31.65
N LEU A 2 61.73 -26.68 -31.71
CA LEU A 2 61.79 -27.88 -32.56
C LEU A 2 60.74 -28.94 -32.22
N GLU A 3 60.47 -29.17 -30.93
CA GLU A 3 59.40 -30.06 -30.47
C GLU A 3 58.02 -29.60 -30.99
N THR A 4 57.73 -28.29 -30.98
CA THR A 4 56.48 -27.76 -31.54
C THR A 4 56.37 -28.06 -33.03
N ALA A 5 57.45 -27.87 -33.79
CA ALA A 5 57.48 -28.16 -35.22
C ALA A 5 57.29 -29.66 -35.52
N GLU A 6 57.96 -30.54 -34.75
CA GLU A 6 57.79 -31.99 -34.89
C GLU A 6 56.35 -32.41 -34.67
N ARG A 7 55.73 -31.93 -33.59
CA ARG A 7 54.34 -32.27 -33.26
C ARG A 7 53.36 -31.80 -34.32
N LEU A 8 53.54 -30.58 -34.85
CA LEU A 8 52.66 -30.05 -35.90
C LEU A 8 52.69 -30.95 -37.12
N LEU A 9 53.89 -31.34 -37.57
CA LEU A 9 54.06 -32.21 -38.75
C LEU A 9 53.53 -33.63 -38.50
N ARG A 10 53.88 -34.22 -37.35
CA ARG A 10 53.55 -35.61 -37.04
C ARG A 10 52.07 -35.82 -36.75
N ASN A 11 51.44 -34.85 -36.11
CA ASN A 11 50.04 -34.95 -35.71
C ASN A 11 49.07 -34.46 -36.79
N TYR A 12 49.55 -33.74 -37.82
CA TYR A 12 48.71 -33.18 -38.89
C TYR A 12 47.74 -34.19 -39.52
N ALA A 13 48.18 -35.44 -39.75
CA ALA A 13 47.35 -36.46 -40.39
C ALA A 13 46.39 -37.22 -39.44
N ILE A 14 46.57 -37.08 -38.12
CA ILE A 14 45.91 -37.96 -37.12
C ILE A 14 45.20 -37.21 -36.00
N ASP A 15 45.51 -35.94 -35.77
CA ASP A 15 44.90 -35.09 -34.75
C ASP A 15 44.06 -33.98 -35.40
N PRO A 16 42.72 -34.00 -35.27
CA PRO A 16 41.85 -33.01 -35.90
C PRO A 16 42.13 -31.56 -35.49
N THR A 17 42.55 -31.34 -34.24
CA THR A 17 42.85 -30.00 -33.72
C THR A 17 44.11 -29.43 -34.39
N THR A 18 45.20 -30.21 -34.42
CA THR A 18 46.44 -29.88 -35.14
C THR A 18 46.16 -29.62 -36.60
N LYS A 19 45.39 -30.50 -37.24
CA LYS A 19 45.01 -30.34 -38.65
C LYS A 19 44.30 -29.00 -38.88
N THR A 20 43.32 -28.68 -38.04
CA THR A 20 42.55 -27.44 -38.16
C THR A 20 43.45 -26.22 -38.00
N MET A 21 44.39 -26.22 -37.04
CA MET A 21 45.33 -25.10 -36.88
C MET A 21 46.23 -24.94 -38.11
N VAL A 22 46.84 -26.03 -38.60
CA VAL A 22 47.74 -25.98 -39.76
C VAL A 22 47.02 -25.62 -41.06
N ASP A 23 45.77 -26.06 -41.23
CA ASP A 23 44.96 -25.73 -42.43
C ASP A 23 44.53 -24.26 -42.48
N ASN A 24 44.51 -23.55 -41.34
CA ASN A 24 43.92 -22.20 -41.22
C ASN A 24 44.88 -21.11 -40.73
N LEU A 25 46.12 -21.46 -40.36
CA LEU A 25 47.13 -20.52 -39.89
C LEU A 25 48.43 -20.65 -40.68
N ASP A 26 49.03 -19.52 -41.04
CA ASP A 26 50.44 -19.46 -41.43
C ASP A 26 51.31 -19.44 -40.17
N ILE A 27 52.13 -20.48 -39.99
CA ILE A 27 52.93 -20.68 -38.76
C ILE A 27 54.42 -20.52 -39.07
N PHE A 28 55.02 -19.44 -38.56
CA PHE A 28 56.46 -19.22 -38.61
C PHE A 28 57.13 -19.72 -37.33
N ILE A 29 58.10 -20.64 -37.46
CA ILE A 29 58.92 -21.11 -36.33
C ILE A 29 60.38 -20.81 -36.67
N MET A 30 61.04 -20.08 -35.77
CA MET A 30 62.47 -19.76 -35.85
C MET A 30 63.19 -20.45 -34.68
N PRO A 31 63.70 -21.69 -34.87
CA PRO A 31 64.26 -22.47 -33.76
C PRO A 31 65.57 -21.91 -33.21
N SER A 32 66.32 -21.19 -34.03
CA SER A 32 67.55 -20.50 -33.64
C SER A 32 67.51 -19.08 -34.17
N TYR A 33 67.25 -18.13 -33.28
CA TYR A 33 67.23 -16.69 -33.57
C TYR A 33 68.64 -16.08 -33.57
N ASN A 34 69.53 -16.61 -32.72
CA ASN A 34 70.93 -16.19 -32.59
C ASN A 34 71.85 -17.39 -32.89
N PRO A 35 72.07 -17.74 -34.18
CA PRO A 35 72.83 -18.93 -34.55
C PRO A 35 74.30 -18.82 -34.14
N ASP A 36 74.93 -17.64 -34.29
CA ASP A 36 76.34 -17.45 -33.96
C ASP A 36 76.60 -17.57 -32.46
N GLY A 37 75.80 -16.89 -31.63
CA GLY A 37 75.91 -16.98 -30.18
C GLY A 37 75.52 -18.37 -29.66
N GLY A 38 74.52 -19.00 -30.26
CA GLY A 38 74.13 -20.38 -29.96
C GLY A 38 75.23 -21.39 -30.29
N HIS A 39 75.92 -21.22 -31.42
CA HIS A 39 77.06 -22.05 -31.79
C HIS A 39 78.22 -21.84 -30.81
N TYR A 40 78.56 -20.58 -30.50
CA TYR A 40 79.62 -20.24 -29.56
C TYR A 40 79.34 -20.78 -28.14
N SER A 41 78.08 -20.83 -27.72
CA SER A 41 77.73 -21.39 -26.41
C SER A 41 77.97 -22.90 -26.30
N MET A 42 77.82 -23.63 -27.41
CA MET A 42 78.02 -25.08 -27.44
C MET A 42 79.50 -25.48 -27.40
N TYR A 43 80.40 -24.68 -27.99
CA TYR A 43 81.80 -25.08 -28.20
C TYR A 43 82.85 -24.22 -27.47
N ASP A 44 82.55 -22.97 -27.13
CA ASP A 44 83.53 -22.02 -26.58
C ASP A 44 83.18 -21.49 -25.19
N SER A 45 81.96 -20.99 -25.00
CA SER A 45 81.55 -20.40 -23.72
C SER A 45 80.07 -20.63 -23.44
N ASN A 46 79.76 -21.62 -22.60
CA ASN A 46 78.39 -22.04 -22.30
C ASN A 46 77.48 -20.96 -21.68
N SER A 47 78.02 -19.84 -21.20
CA SER A 47 77.23 -18.69 -20.71
C SER A 47 76.97 -17.61 -21.76
N GLN A 48 77.40 -17.80 -23.01
CA GLN A 48 77.16 -16.84 -24.09
C GLN A 48 75.67 -16.71 -24.39
N ARG A 49 75.16 -15.47 -24.31
CA ARG A 49 73.75 -15.14 -24.64
C ARG A 49 73.60 -14.17 -25.82
N LYS A 50 74.58 -13.29 -26.00
CA LYS A 50 74.60 -12.26 -27.05
C LYS A 50 74.96 -12.88 -28.39
N ASN A 51 74.74 -12.17 -29.49
CA ASN A 51 75.33 -12.58 -30.78
C ASN A 51 76.86 -12.43 -30.75
N MET A 52 77.55 -12.62 -31.88
CA MET A 52 79.01 -12.57 -31.93
C MET A 52 79.57 -11.32 -32.63
N THR A 53 78.72 -10.34 -32.97
CA THR A 53 79.16 -9.10 -33.61
C THR A 53 79.99 -8.26 -32.65
N ARG A 54 81.21 -7.88 -33.09
CA ARG A 54 82.13 -7.11 -32.26
C ARG A 54 82.08 -5.62 -32.60
N TYR A 55 81.51 -4.83 -31.69
CA TYR A 55 81.57 -3.36 -31.72
C TYR A 55 82.57 -2.74 -30.73
N CYS A 56 83.20 -3.55 -29.88
CA CYS A 56 84.14 -3.02 -28.90
C CYS A 56 85.44 -2.49 -29.54
N PRO A 57 85.92 -1.30 -29.15
CA PRO A 57 87.21 -0.78 -29.60
C PRO A 57 88.35 -1.73 -29.18
N VAL A 58 89.44 -1.76 -29.97
CA VAL A 58 90.62 -2.58 -29.65
C VAL A 58 91.37 -1.97 -28.46
N THR A 59 91.01 -2.39 -27.25
CA THR A 59 91.70 -2.02 -26.01
C THR A 59 92.07 -3.28 -25.22
N ALA A 60 93.01 -3.15 -24.27
CA ALA A 60 93.45 -4.25 -23.43
C ALA A 60 92.31 -4.92 -22.64
N THR A 61 91.22 -4.20 -22.34
CA THR A 61 90.11 -4.67 -21.49
C THR A 61 88.85 -5.06 -22.24
N SER A 62 88.68 -4.63 -23.50
CA SER A 62 87.41 -4.84 -24.24
C SER A 62 87.55 -5.36 -25.67
N GLY A 63 88.75 -5.33 -26.26
CA GLY A 63 88.93 -5.63 -27.69
C GLY A 63 89.98 -6.67 -28.03
N MET A 64 90.61 -7.29 -27.02
CA MET A 64 91.57 -8.38 -27.21
C MET A 64 90.86 -9.75 -27.20
N PRO A 65 91.42 -10.80 -27.82
CA PRO A 65 90.82 -12.14 -27.83
C PRO A 65 90.46 -12.71 -26.45
N ALA A 66 91.16 -12.30 -25.39
CA ALA A 66 90.83 -12.68 -24.01
C ALA A 66 89.46 -12.16 -23.54
N SER A 67 88.96 -11.07 -24.13
CA SER A 67 87.66 -10.47 -23.83
C SER A 67 86.52 -10.97 -24.73
N ARG A 68 86.77 -11.97 -25.58
CA ARG A 68 85.82 -12.45 -26.60
C ARG A 68 84.47 -12.90 -26.04
N ASN A 69 84.44 -13.44 -24.83
CA ASN A 69 83.20 -13.86 -24.15
C ASN A 69 82.32 -12.67 -23.71
N SER A 70 82.81 -11.43 -23.81
CA SER A 70 82.06 -10.21 -23.52
C SER A 70 81.61 -9.46 -24.78
N TRP A 71 81.96 -9.95 -25.97
CA TRP A 71 81.55 -9.34 -27.24
C TRP A 71 80.11 -9.72 -27.60
N GLY A 72 79.57 -9.07 -28.63
CA GLY A 72 78.21 -9.26 -29.05
C GLY A 72 77.26 -8.19 -28.55
N VAL A 73 76.10 -8.18 -29.20
CA VAL A 73 74.91 -7.40 -28.87
C VAL A 73 73.85 -8.32 -28.27
N ASP A 74 73.14 -7.81 -27.27
CA ASP A 74 71.94 -8.46 -26.78
C ASP A 74 70.81 -8.23 -27.79
N ASN A 75 70.51 -9.26 -28.57
CA ASN A 75 69.47 -9.17 -29.60
C ASN A 75 68.09 -8.82 -29.01
N ASN A 76 67.83 -9.11 -27.73
CA ASN A 76 66.57 -8.70 -27.07
C ASN A 76 66.67 -7.33 -26.37
N ARG A 77 67.66 -6.50 -26.78
CA ARG A 77 67.79 -5.06 -26.46
C ARG A 77 67.99 -4.20 -27.70
N ASN A 78 68.09 -4.81 -28.89
CA ASN A 78 68.43 -4.15 -30.14
C ASN A 78 67.20 -3.76 -30.99
N ASN A 79 65.98 -4.09 -30.58
CA ASN A 79 64.77 -3.74 -31.33
C ASN A 79 64.43 -2.23 -31.26
N GLY A 80 63.50 -1.80 -32.09
CA GLY A 80 63.30 -0.39 -32.42
C GLY A 80 62.45 0.40 -31.44
N VAL A 81 61.44 -0.22 -30.83
CA VAL A 81 60.51 0.45 -29.89
C VAL A 81 60.96 0.29 -28.44
N GLY A 82 60.76 1.33 -27.63
CA GLY A 82 61.07 1.29 -26.19
C GLY A 82 62.54 1.06 -25.90
N SER A 83 63.43 1.48 -26.80
CA SER A 83 64.84 1.18 -26.72
C SER A 83 65.58 2.15 -25.79
N ILE A 84 66.84 1.83 -25.47
CA ILE A 84 67.71 2.76 -24.72
C ILE A 84 67.94 4.06 -25.49
N TYR A 85 67.87 4.03 -26.81
CA TYR A 85 67.96 5.21 -27.67
C TYR A 85 66.72 6.11 -27.59
N ASP A 86 65.61 5.58 -27.07
CA ASP A 86 64.38 6.33 -26.77
C ASP A 86 64.33 6.81 -25.31
N GLY A 87 65.39 6.56 -24.52
CA GLY A 87 65.48 6.96 -23.12
C GLY A 87 64.95 5.92 -22.11
N TYR A 88 64.57 4.72 -22.56
CA TYR A 88 64.09 3.65 -21.68
C TYR A 88 65.24 2.89 -21.00
N ALA A 89 64.98 2.38 -19.80
CA ALA A 89 65.97 1.67 -18.99
C ALA A 89 66.02 0.17 -19.30
N GLY A 90 67.10 -0.52 -18.93
CA GLY A 90 67.19 -1.98 -19.04
C GLY A 90 68.14 -2.54 -20.09
N ALA A 91 68.75 -1.65 -20.87
CA ALA A 91 69.85 -1.97 -21.76
C ALA A 91 71.10 -1.18 -21.37
N SER A 92 72.20 -1.42 -22.07
CA SER A 92 73.47 -0.74 -21.88
C SER A 92 74.04 -0.25 -23.21
N LEU A 93 74.75 0.87 -23.19
CA LEU A 93 75.57 1.33 -24.32
C LEU A 93 77.04 0.88 -24.22
N SER A 94 77.39 0.17 -23.14
CA SER A 94 78.73 -0.41 -22.99
C SER A 94 78.83 -1.71 -23.78
N CYS A 95 79.76 -1.76 -24.74
CA CYS A 95 79.93 -2.90 -25.64
C CYS A 95 80.32 -4.22 -24.95
N THR A 96 80.84 -4.15 -23.72
CA THR A 96 81.18 -5.34 -22.89
C THR A 96 80.06 -5.75 -21.95
N SER A 97 78.97 -4.99 -21.90
CA SER A 97 77.82 -5.31 -21.05
C SER A 97 77.06 -6.51 -21.59
N GLU A 98 76.55 -7.33 -20.69
CA GLU A 98 75.61 -8.39 -21.05
C GLU A 98 74.38 -7.82 -21.76
N THR A 99 73.85 -6.69 -21.36
CA THR A 99 72.64 -6.07 -21.95
C THR A 99 72.99 -5.00 -22.99
N TYR A 100 74.14 -5.13 -23.66
CA TYR A 100 74.56 -4.16 -24.68
C TYR A 100 73.56 -4.09 -25.83
N ALA A 101 73.00 -2.91 -26.09
CA ALA A 101 71.95 -2.69 -27.08
C ALA A 101 72.45 -2.59 -28.53
N GLY A 102 73.76 -2.77 -28.79
CA GLY A 102 74.37 -2.47 -30.09
C GLY A 102 74.66 -0.99 -30.26
N PRO A 103 75.23 -0.55 -31.39
CA PRO A 103 75.53 0.86 -31.68
C PRO A 103 74.32 1.69 -32.14
N ALA A 104 73.24 1.04 -32.58
CA ALA A 104 71.99 1.66 -33.01
C ALA A 104 70.85 0.63 -32.93
N LYS A 105 69.60 1.09 -33.03
CA LYS A 105 68.43 0.20 -33.19
C LYS A 105 68.57 -0.63 -34.46
N TYR A 106 68.21 -1.91 -34.39
CA TYR A 106 68.30 -2.88 -35.49
C TYR A 106 69.68 -2.91 -36.17
N SER A 107 70.75 -2.78 -35.39
CA SER A 107 72.10 -2.90 -35.92
C SER A 107 72.47 -4.35 -36.27
N GLU A 108 71.78 -5.32 -35.65
CA GLU A 108 72.13 -6.72 -35.82
C GLU A 108 71.33 -7.38 -36.96
N PRO A 109 71.99 -8.20 -37.79
CA PRO A 109 71.31 -8.91 -38.88
C PRO A 109 70.23 -9.87 -38.38
N GLU A 110 70.39 -10.46 -37.19
CA GLU A 110 69.36 -11.30 -36.57
C GLU A 110 68.06 -10.52 -36.30
N ASN A 111 68.18 -9.34 -35.71
CA ASN A 111 67.05 -8.44 -35.47
C ASN A 111 66.42 -7.92 -36.77
N LEU A 112 67.23 -7.63 -37.79
CA LEU A 112 66.74 -7.21 -39.09
C LEU A 112 65.94 -8.33 -39.80
N ASN A 113 66.30 -9.60 -39.58
CA ASN A 113 65.55 -10.74 -40.12
C ASN A 113 64.17 -10.89 -39.46
N GLU A 114 64.07 -10.82 -38.13
CA GLU A 114 62.78 -10.83 -37.42
C GLU A 114 61.92 -9.63 -37.86
N LYS A 115 62.53 -8.44 -37.90
CA LYS A 115 61.88 -7.23 -38.38
C LYS A 115 61.34 -7.41 -39.80
N TRP A 116 62.13 -8.00 -40.70
CA TRP A 116 61.73 -8.26 -42.09
C TRP A 116 60.54 -9.21 -42.17
N ILE A 117 60.51 -10.30 -41.39
CA ILE A 117 59.37 -11.22 -41.34
C ILE A 117 58.11 -10.45 -40.94
N VAL A 118 58.17 -9.72 -39.84
CA VAL A 118 57.03 -8.96 -39.29
C VAL A 118 56.61 -7.80 -40.21
N ASP A 119 57.54 -7.24 -41.00
CA ASP A 119 57.21 -6.21 -42.00
C ASP A 119 56.63 -6.76 -43.29
N THR A 120 57.01 -7.97 -43.68
CA THR A 120 56.62 -8.57 -44.95
C THR A 120 55.27 -9.26 -44.86
N PHE A 121 54.98 -9.90 -43.73
CA PHE A 121 53.75 -10.68 -43.52
C PHE A 121 52.79 -9.93 -42.59
N GLU A 122 51.99 -9.03 -43.17
CA GLU A 122 51.06 -8.15 -42.43
C GLU A 122 49.94 -8.90 -41.68
N ASN A 123 49.69 -10.16 -42.04
CA ASN A 123 48.71 -11.04 -41.40
C ASN A 123 49.24 -11.74 -40.13
N ILE A 124 50.52 -11.58 -39.77
CA ILE A 124 51.00 -12.03 -38.46
C ILE A 124 50.26 -11.22 -37.38
N LYS A 125 49.48 -11.90 -36.54
CA LYS A 125 48.73 -11.28 -35.43
C LYS A 125 49.16 -11.73 -34.05
N PHE A 126 49.86 -12.86 -33.97
CA PHE A 126 50.37 -13.40 -32.72
C PHE A 126 51.86 -13.68 -32.86
N SER A 127 52.60 -13.45 -31.79
CA SER A 127 54.01 -13.84 -31.72
C SER A 127 54.37 -14.32 -30.32
N MET A 128 55.39 -15.18 -30.24
CA MET A 128 55.92 -15.70 -28.98
C MET A 128 57.43 -15.63 -29.02
N ASN A 129 58.00 -14.77 -28.18
CA ASN A 129 59.44 -14.78 -27.94
C ASN A 129 59.76 -15.74 -26.79
N ILE A 130 60.60 -16.75 -27.02
CA ILE A 130 60.86 -17.83 -26.07
C ILE A 130 62.27 -17.70 -25.51
N HIS A 131 62.36 -17.46 -24.21
CA HIS A 131 63.59 -17.42 -23.41
C HIS A 131 63.58 -18.52 -22.35
N THR A 132 64.70 -18.67 -21.64
CA THR A 132 64.83 -19.39 -20.37
C THR A 132 65.73 -18.55 -19.45
N TYR A 133 65.65 -18.61 -18.12
CA TYR A 133 64.72 -19.40 -17.30
C TYR A 133 63.93 -18.53 -16.32
N GLY A 134 62.89 -19.11 -15.73
CA GLY A 134 62.24 -18.54 -14.55
C GLY A 134 60.74 -18.73 -14.49
N GLY A 135 60.10 -19.36 -15.46
CA GLY A 135 58.65 -19.53 -15.46
C GLY A 135 57.93 -18.18 -15.42
N TYR A 136 58.16 -17.35 -16.43
CA TYR A 136 57.44 -16.10 -16.67
C TYR A 136 56.61 -16.19 -17.93
N TYR A 137 55.44 -15.54 -17.93
CA TYR A 137 54.62 -15.38 -19.11
C TYR A 137 54.16 -13.94 -19.25
N MET A 138 54.67 -13.26 -20.27
CA MET A 138 54.71 -11.81 -20.27
C MET A 138 54.26 -11.20 -21.60
N TRP A 139 53.91 -9.93 -21.57
CA TRP A 139 53.57 -9.13 -22.76
C TRP A 139 53.92 -7.65 -22.54
N SER A 140 53.57 -6.79 -23.50
CA SER A 140 53.83 -5.34 -23.43
C SER A 140 52.93 -4.61 -22.42
N PRO A 141 53.38 -3.49 -21.82
CA PRO A 141 54.71 -2.87 -21.97
C PRO A 141 55.82 -3.63 -21.23
N GLY A 142 57.01 -3.66 -21.84
CA GLY A 142 58.22 -4.18 -21.20
C GLY A 142 59.25 -3.15 -20.80
N ALA A 143 59.25 -1.97 -21.39
CA ALA A 143 60.19 -0.91 -21.05
C ALA A 143 59.56 0.23 -20.25
N TYR A 144 60.31 0.80 -19.30
CA TYR A 144 60.01 2.06 -18.62
C TYR A 144 61.22 3.01 -18.53
N ILE A 145 60.94 4.30 -18.48
CA ILE A 145 61.90 5.34 -18.10
C ILE A 145 62.07 5.29 -16.57
N THR A 146 63.31 5.26 -16.07
CA THR A 146 63.59 5.08 -14.63
C THR A 146 62.93 6.14 -13.76
N SER A 147 63.02 7.41 -14.17
CA SER A 147 62.36 8.51 -13.45
C SER A 147 60.85 8.35 -13.56
N GLY A 148 60.17 8.20 -12.42
CA GLY A 148 58.71 8.04 -12.36
C GLY A 148 58.18 6.69 -12.89
N ARG A 149 59.04 5.76 -13.32
CA ARG A 149 58.65 4.46 -13.93
C ARG A 149 57.61 4.61 -15.05
N VAL A 150 57.83 5.58 -15.94
CA VAL A 150 56.92 5.84 -17.06
C VAL A 150 57.12 4.75 -18.13
N THR A 151 56.13 3.87 -18.29
CA THR A 151 56.17 2.80 -19.29
C THR A 151 55.86 3.32 -20.70
N LEU A 152 56.03 2.47 -21.71
CA LEU A 152 55.29 2.62 -22.96
C LEU A 152 53.76 2.64 -22.68
N PRO A 153 52.94 3.21 -23.61
CA PRO A 153 51.50 3.32 -23.40
C PRO A 153 50.88 1.97 -23.05
N ARG A 154 50.26 1.88 -21.86
CA ARG A 154 49.63 0.63 -21.45
C ARG A 154 48.42 0.33 -22.34
N PRO A 155 48.21 -0.95 -22.70
CA PRO A 155 46.96 -1.36 -23.31
C PRO A 155 45.76 -1.00 -22.43
N ASN A 156 44.63 -0.68 -23.06
CA ASN A 156 43.35 -0.54 -22.37
C ASN A 156 43.04 -1.83 -21.57
N ILE A 157 42.31 -1.70 -20.46
CA ILE A 157 41.97 -2.85 -19.59
C ILE A 157 41.28 -4.02 -20.33
N GLY A 158 40.53 -3.76 -21.39
CA GLY A 158 39.94 -4.79 -22.26
C GLY A 158 40.96 -5.53 -23.10
N VAL A 159 41.94 -4.82 -23.64
CA VAL A 159 43.07 -5.43 -24.36
C VAL A 159 43.93 -6.24 -23.40
N GLU A 160 44.22 -5.71 -22.21
CA GLU A 160 44.97 -6.44 -21.18
C GLU A 160 44.20 -7.70 -20.70
N ALA A 161 42.88 -7.60 -20.51
CA ALA A 161 42.04 -8.75 -20.21
C ALA A 161 42.06 -9.80 -21.33
N TYR A 162 42.19 -9.40 -22.60
CA TYR A 162 42.42 -10.33 -23.71
C TYR A 162 43.79 -11.02 -23.62
N PHE A 163 44.86 -10.28 -23.27
CA PHE A 163 46.17 -10.90 -22.99
C PHE A 163 46.08 -11.96 -21.89
N PHE A 164 45.34 -11.68 -20.81
CA PHE A 164 45.10 -12.67 -19.75
C PHE A 164 44.27 -13.87 -20.23
N ALA A 165 43.27 -13.67 -21.08
CA ALA A 165 42.46 -14.75 -21.63
C ALA A 165 43.31 -15.71 -22.49
N GLY A 166 44.14 -15.17 -23.40
CA GLY A 166 45.09 -15.97 -24.18
C GLY A 166 46.16 -16.64 -23.31
N ALA A 167 46.68 -15.92 -22.31
CA ALA A 167 47.60 -16.48 -21.33
C ALA A 167 47.02 -17.70 -20.63
N ASN A 168 45.76 -17.66 -20.22
CA ASN A 168 45.13 -18.79 -19.53
C ASN A 168 45.10 -20.05 -20.40
N LEU A 169 44.80 -19.92 -21.71
CA LEU A 169 44.80 -21.07 -22.62
C LEU A 169 46.20 -21.68 -22.73
N VAL A 170 47.20 -20.84 -22.95
CA VAL A 170 48.60 -21.21 -23.08
C VAL A 170 49.14 -21.87 -21.79
N LEU A 171 48.89 -21.26 -20.64
CA LEU A 171 49.35 -21.76 -19.34
C LEU A 171 48.64 -23.06 -18.94
N ASN A 172 47.36 -23.21 -19.30
CA ASN A 172 46.65 -24.48 -19.11
C ASN A 172 47.28 -25.61 -19.93
N ARG A 173 47.66 -25.35 -21.19
CA ARG A 173 48.36 -26.35 -22.02
C ARG A 173 49.73 -26.74 -21.46
N ILE A 174 50.46 -25.82 -20.85
CA ILE A 174 51.72 -26.14 -20.13
C ILE A 174 51.43 -27.07 -18.95
N LYS A 175 50.41 -26.73 -18.17
CA LYS A 175 50.01 -27.49 -16.97
C LYS A 175 49.61 -28.93 -17.29
N GLU A 176 49.03 -29.20 -18.45
CA GLU A 176 48.56 -30.53 -18.87
C GLU A 176 49.65 -31.62 -18.86
N ILE A 177 50.92 -31.26 -19.09
CA ILE A 177 51.98 -32.27 -19.24
C ILE A 177 52.44 -32.83 -17.89
N ARG A 178 52.72 -31.97 -16.91
CA ARG A 178 53.26 -32.39 -15.59
C ARG A 178 52.77 -31.56 -14.41
N GLY A 179 51.74 -30.75 -14.59
CA GLY A 179 51.22 -29.85 -13.56
C GLY A 179 52.06 -28.58 -13.36
N THR A 180 52.89 -28.20 -14.34
CA THR A 180 53.71 -26.98 -14.26
C THR A 180 52.83 -25.73 -14.23
N VAL A 181 53.13 -24.83 -13.30
CA VAL A 181 52.38 -23.59 -13.10
C VAL A 181 53.32 -22.40 -13.19
N VAL A 182 52.96 -21.43 -14.04
CA VAL A 182 53.51 -20.07 -14.01
C VAL A 182 52.72 -19.28 -12.96
N LEU A 183 53.41 -18.69 -11.99
CA LEU A 183 52.78 -18.01 -10.87
C LEU A 183 52.10 -16.71 -11.34
N PRO A 184 50.97 -16.29 -10.73
CA PRO A 184 50.31 -15.01 -11.06
C PRO A 184 51.23 -13.79 -10.93
N GLU A 185 52.20 -13.82 -10.01
CA GLU A 185 53.21 -12.77 -9.84
C GLU A 185 54.19 -12.68 -11.02
N ARG A 186 54.31 -13.75 -11.82
CA ARG A 186 55.16 -13.88 -13.01
C ARG A 186 54.36 -13.87 -14.32
N THR A 187 53.07 -13.57 -14.26
CA THR A 187 52.17 -13.43 -15.41
C THR A 187 51.66 -12.00 -15.52
N GLY A 188 52.00 -11.30 -16.60
CA GLY A 188 51.62 -9.89 -16.78
C GLY A 188 52.56 -9.11 -17.71
N PRO A 189 52.37 -7.80 -17.85
CA PRO A 189 53.31 -6.95 -18.57
C PRO A 189 54.76 -7.13 -18.06
N VAL A 190 55.74 -7.21 -18.97
CA VAL A 190 57.16 -7.41 -18.64
C VAL A 190 57.64 -6.36 -17.62
N ALA A 191 57.19 -5.11 -17.74
CA ALA A 191 57.53 -4.03 -16.82
C ALA A 191 57.01 -4.23 -15.38
N ASP A 192 55.97 -5.06 -15.20
CA ASP A 192 55.33 -5.30 -13.90
C ASP A 192 55.88 -6.54 -13.19
N VAL A 193 56.22 -7.58 -13.95
CA VAL A 193 56.58 -8.89 -13.38
C VAL A 193 58.07 -9.20 -13.42
N LEU A 194 58.86 -8.46 -14.21
CA LEU A 194 60.30 -8.69 -14.37
C LEU A 194 61.11 -7.43 -14.02
N TYR A 195 61.55 -6.68 -15.02
CA TYR A 195 62.26 -5.40 -14.92
C TYR A 195 62.14 -4.68 -16.28
N SER A 196 62.49 -3.38 -16.35
CA SER A 196 62.48 -2.66 -17.63
C SER A 196 63.39 -3.35 -18.65
N ALA A 197 62.87 -3.77 -19.79
CA ALA A 197 63.63 -4.45 -20.84
C ALA A 197 63.67 -3.59 -22.11
N ALA A 198 64.45 -2.50 -22.10
CA ALA A 198 64.50 -1.59 -23.25
C ALA A 198 64.95 -2.29 -24.55
N GLY A 199 64.17 -2.14 -25.63
CA GLY A 199 64.47 -2.73 -26.95
C GLY A 199 64.17 -4.23 -27.07
N ASN A 200 63.21 -4.74 -26.29
CA ASN A 200 62.72 -6.12 -26.41
C ASN A 200 61.80 -6.29 -27.65
N SER A 201 61.68 -7.51 -28.18
CA SER A 201 60.89 -7.74 -29.40
C SER A 201 59.37 -7.68 -29.18
N ALA A 202 58.86 -7.98 -27.98
CA ALA A 202 57.41 -7.93 -27.71
C ALA A 202 56.86 -6.49 -27.81
N ASP A 203 57.56 -5.52 -27.23
CA ASP A 203 57.25 -4.09 -27.39
C ASP A 203 57.35 -3.66 -28.85
N ASP A 204 58.37 -4.12 -29.57
CA ASP A 204 58.50 -3.81 -31.00
C ASP A 204 57.31 -4.32 -31.81
N HIS A 205 56.93 -5.58 -31.61
CA HIS A 205 55.82 -6.23 -32.32
C HIS A 205 54.47 -5.57 -32.00
N TRP A 206 54.19 -5.32 -30.72
CA TRP A 206 52.93 -4.72 -30.30
C TRP A 206 52.78 -3.28 -30.81
N TYR A 207 53.71 -2.39 -30.47
CA TYR A 207 53.53 -0.96 -30.74
C TYR A 207 53.77 -0.56 -32.21
N ARG A 208 54.48 -1.37 -32.99
CA ARG A 208 54.75 -1.09 -34.41
C ARG A 208 53.73 -1.71 -35.35
N LYS A 209 53.09 -2.82 -34.95
CA LYS A 209 52.33 -3.69 -35.86
C LYS A 209 51.02 -4.23 -35.28
N ASP A 210 50.65 -3.87 -34.06
CA ASP A 210 49.49 -4.39 -33.35
C ASP A 210 49.50 -5.93 -33.26
N ILE A 211 50.70 -6.51 -33.16
CA ILE A 211 50.88 -7.96 -32.98
C ILE A 211 50.74 -8.27 -31.49
N ILE A 212 49.82 -9.18 -31.17
CA ILE A 212 49.60 -9.70 -29.81
C ILE A 212 50.81 -10.57 -29.46
N ALA A 213 51.82 -9.91 -28.87
CA ALA A 213 53.13 -10.47 -28.64
C ALA A 213 53.27 -10.93 -27.18
N TYR A 214 53.49 -12.22 -27.01
CA TYR A 214 53.81 -12.82 -25.73
C TYR A 214 55.30 -13.15 -25.63
N SER A 215 55.77 -13.32 -24.41
CA SER A 215 57.12 -13.80 -24.12
C SER A 215 57.10 -14.83 -23.01
N PHE A 216 57.85 -15.91 -23.20
CA PHE A 216 58.10 -16.91 -22.16
C PHE A 216 59.50 -16.76 -21.60
N GLU A 217 59.62 -16.94 -20.28
CA GLU A 217 60.82 -17.53 -19.69
C GLU A 217 60.46 -18.96 -19.31
N ALA A 218 60.84 -19.94 -20.14
CA ALA A 218 60.58 -21.35 -19.90
C ALA A 218 61.40 -21.87 -18.70
N GLY A 219 61.15 -23.11 -18.26
CA GLY A 219 61.77 -23.65 -17.06
C GLY A 219 61.25 -22.95 -15.79
N ALA A 220 60.01 -23.26 -15.42
CA ALA A 220 59.45 -22.83 -14.15
C ALA A 220 60.09 -23.60 -12.99
N ASP A 221 60.30 -22.92 -11.86
CA ASP A 221 60.87 -23.57 -10.68
C ASP A 221 59.98 -24.72 -10.19
N ARG A 222 60.61 -25.79 -9.72
CA ARG A 222 59.92 -27.00 -9.27
C ARG A 222 59.49 -26.85 -7.82
N PHE A 223 58.25 -27.24 -7.52
CA PHE A 223 57.75 -27.34 -6.17
C PHE A 223 57.89 -28.78 -5.68
N VAL A 224 58.82 -29.01 -4.74
CA VAL A 224 59.14 -30.32 -4.19
C VAL A 224 58.55 -30.45 -2.79
N SER A 225 57.81 -31.51 -2.53
CA SER A 225 57.31 -31.83 -1.18
C SER A 225 58.47 -32.25 -0.27
N THR A 226 58.55 -31.63 0.90
CA THR A 226 59.53 -31.93 1.96
C THR A 226 58.79 -32.29 3.25
N THR A 227 59.49 -32.86 4.23
CA THR A 227 58.90 -33.22 5.54
C THR A 227 58.28 -32.03 6.27
N THR A 228 58.69 -30.80 5.95
CA THR A 228 58.23 -29.56 6.60
C THR A 228 57.34 -28.68 5.70
N GLY A 229 56.99 -29.12 4.49
CA GLY A 229 56.14 -28.35 3.58
C GLY A 229 56.49 -28.52 2.11
N VAL A 230 56.48 -27.43 1.36
CA VAL A 230 56.84 -27.42 -0.07
C VAL A 230 58.02 -26.46 -0.26
N GLN A 231 59.04 -26.90 -0.99
CA GLN A 231 60.20 -26.10 -1.33
C GLN A 231 60.27 -25.84 -2.83
N GLN A 232 60.44 -24.58 -3.21
CA GLN A 232 60.72 -24.17 -4.59
C GLN A 232 62.21 -24.40 -4.91
N THR A 233 62.48 -25.09 -6.02
CA THR A 233 63.84 -25.45 -6.47
C THR A 233 64.04 -24.94 -7.90
N PRO A 234 65.07 -24.10 -8.16
CA PRO A 234 65.30 -23.56 -9.49
C PRO A 234 65.82 -24.62 -10.46
N VAL A 235 65.34 -24.55 -11.71
CA VAL A 235 65.78 -25.43 -12.80
C VAL A 235 67.01 -24.89 -13.55
N GLY A 236 67.17 -23.56 -13.58
CA GLY A 236 68.31 -22.87 -14.19
C GLY A 236 68.30 -22.85 -15.72
N PHE A 237 69.31 -22.23 -16.33
CA PHE A 237 69.44 -22.10 -17.79
C PHE A 237 69.85 -23.39 -18.51
N GLN A 238 70.48 -24.34 -17.80
CA GLN A 238 71.05 -25.56 -18.37
C GLN A 238 70.60 -26.81 -17.60
N PRO A 239 69.29 -27.08 -17.54
CA PRO A 239 68.78 -28.26 -16.86
C PRO A 239 69.28 -29.54 -17.54
N ASN A 240 69.48 -30.61 -16.76
CA ASN A 240 69.81 -31.91 -17.34
C ASN A 240 68.69 -32.35 -18.30
N TYR A 241 69.05 -32.66 -19.54
CA TYR A 241 68.07 -32.96 -20.58
C TYR A 241 67.18 -34.17 -20.23
N ALA A 242 67.76 -35.26 -19.71
CA ALA A 242 67.01 -36.49 -19.45
C ALA A 242 66.01 -36.34 -18.29
N THR A 243 66.34 -35.54 -17.28
CA THR A 243 65.53 -35.42 -16.06
C THR A 243 64.61 -34.20 -16.04
N GLU A 244 64.94 -33.13 -16.78
CA GLU A 244 64.20 -31.87 -16.72
C GLU A 244 64.05 -31.21 -18.10
N GLY A 245 65.15 -30.97 -18.83
CA GLY A 245 65.11 -30.20 -20.08
C GLY A 245 64.20 -30.80 -21.16
N LYS A 246 64.09 -32.13 -21.25
CA LYS A 246 63.12 -32.80 -22.12
C LYS A 246 61.68 -32.45 -21.72
N PHE A 247 61.35 -32.49 -20.44
CA PHE A 247 59.99 -32.22 -19.96
C PHE A 247 59.62 -30.75 -20.12
N GLU A 248 60.57 -29.83 -19.92
CA GLU A 248 60.41 -28.41 -20.28
C GLU A 248 60.12 -28.23 -21.78
N ALA A 249 60.86 -28.91 -22.65
CA ALA A 249 60.56 -28.86 -24.07
C ALA A 249 59.13 -29.37 -24.39
N LEU A 250 58.68 -30.42 -23.71
CA LEU A 250 57.35 -31.00 -23.95
C LEU A 250 56.21 -30.08 -23.46
N GLU A 251 56.34 -29.47 -22.28
CA GLU A 251 55.31 -28.62 -21.69
C GLU A 251 55.17 -27.27 -22.40
N PHE A 252 56.29 -26.61 -22.71
CA PHE A 252 56.27 -25.33 -23.38
C PHE A 252 55.94 -25.49 -24.88
N ALA A 253 56.22 -26.66 -25.47
CA ALA A 253 55.66 -26.99 -26.79
C ALA A 253 54.13 -27.11 -26.76
N SER A 254 53.55 -27.66 -25.69
CA SER A 254 52.09 -27.62 -25.49
C SER A 254 51.60 -26.19 -25.26
N GLY A 255 52.33 -25.36 -24.52
CA GLY A 255 52.04 -23.93 -24.40
C GLY A 255 51.95 -23.21 -25.75
N ASN A 256 52.89 -23.49 -26.67
CA ASN A 256 52.85 -22.95 -28.03
C ASN A 256 51.62 -23.43 -28.81
N TYR A 257 51.11 -24.64 -28.58
CA TYR A 257 49.82 -25.07 -29.14
C TYR A 257 48.67 -24.21 -28.61
N GLY A 258 48.65 -23.87 -27.32
CA GLY A 258 47.67 -22.93 -26.78
C GLY A 258 47.70 -21.54 -27.43
N LEU A 259 48.87 -21.09 -27.88
CA LEU A 259 48.99 -19.84 -28.65
C LEU A 259 48.36 -19.97 -30.03
N LEU A 260 48.62 -21.09 -30.72
CA LEU A 260 48.02 -21.37 -32.02
C LEU A 260 46.49 -21.50 -31.91
N GLU A 261 45.98 -22.11 -30.84
CA GLU A 261 44.55 -22.16 -30.54
C GLU A 261 43.98 -20.76 -30.29
N THR A 262 44.69 -19.90 -29.56
CA THR A 262 44.31 -18.49 -29.37
C THR A 262 44.25 -17.75 -30.72
N ALA A 263 45.25 -17.96 -31.58
CA ALA A 263 45.29 -17.36 -32.91
C ALA A 263 44.16 -17.86 -33.81
N LEU A 264 43.81 -19.14 -33.72
CA LEU A 264 42.69 -19.72 -34.46
C LEU A 264 41.34 -19.17 -33.96
N GLN A 265 41.17 -19.05 -32.65
CA GLN A 265 39.99 -18.41 -32.06
C GLN A 265 39.85 -16.97 -32.55
N TYR A 266 40.93 -16.19 -32.52
CA TYR A 266 40.95 -14.84 -33.10
C TYR A 266 40.65 -14.82 -34.60
N ALA A 267 41.13 -15.81 -35.36
CA ALA A 267 40.92 -15.86 -36.81
C ALA A 267 39.43 -16.02 -37.16
N PHE A 268 38.72 -16.86 -36.40
CA PHE A 268 37.32 -17.21 -36.61
C PHE A 268 36.31 -16.42 -35.78
N ASP A 269 36.79 -15.55 -34.90
CA ASP A 269 35.93 -14.68 -34.14
C ASP A 269 35.23 -13.67 -35.05
N ASN A 270 33.90 -13.76 -35.08
CA ASN A 270 32.98 -12.87 -35.76
C ASN A 270 31.82 -12.46 -34.82
N GLU A 271 31.93 -12.76 -33.52
CA GLU A 271 30.88 -12.46 -32.55
C GLU A 271 31.14 -11.08 -31.95
N PRO A 272 30.16 -10.16 -31.96
CA PRO A 272 30.33 -8.89 -31.26
C PRO A 272 30.46 -9.08 -29.74
N PRO A 273 31.33 -8.34 -29.06
CA PRO A 273 31.47 -8.44 -27.62
C PRO A 273 30.23 -7.90 -26.89
N VAL A 274 29.98 -8.43 -25.70
CA VAL A 274 28.91 -8.01 -24.81
C VAL A 274 29.50 -7.54 -23.50
N ALA A 275 29.26 -6.27 -23.20
CA ALA A 275 29.58 -5.66 -21.92
C ALA A 275 28.32 -5.08 -21.27
N GLU A 276 28.30 -5.12 -19.94
CA GLU A 276 27.22 -4.60 -19.12
C GLU A 276 27.74 -3.67 -18.05
N LEU A 277 27.01 -2.59 -17.80
CA LEU A 277 27.21 -1.74 -16.64
C LEU A 277 26.49 -2.36 -15.45
N VAL A 278 27.16 -2.45 -14.29
CA VAL A 278 26.62 -3.07 -13.08
C VAL A 278 26.65 -2.08 -11.92
N PRO A 279 25.50 -1.72 -11.33
CA PRO A 279 24.15 -2.12 -11.74
C PRO A 279 23.77 -1.52 -13.11
N ASN A 280 22.86 -2.18 -13.83
CA ASN A 280 22.41 -1.75 -15.15
C ASN A 280 21.25 -0.74 -15.03
N GLY A 281 21.57 0.45 -14.52
CA GLY A 281 20.58 1.45 -14.13
C GLY A 281 20.00 1.20 -12.74
N GLY A 282 19.12 2.10 -12.31
CA GLY A 282 18.46 2.03 -11.01
C GLY A 282 18.04 3.39 -10.48
N GLU A 283 17.22 3.37 -9.43
CA GLU A 283 16.77 4.57 -8.71
C GLU A 283 17.32 4.57 -7.28
N SER A 284 17.86 5.69 -6.82
CA SER A 284 18.32 5.85 -5.43
C SER A 284 18.29 7.31 -4.99
N GLU A 285 18.13 7.55 -3.68
CA GLU A 285 18.32 8.88 -3.06
C GLU A 285 19.79 9.18 -2.78
N ASP A 286 20.64 8.14 -2.76
CA ASP A 286 22.08 8.21 -2.55
C ASP A 286 22.84 8.01 -3.86
N PRO A 287 24.10 8.49 -3.96
CA PRO A 287 24.92 8.27 -5.14
C PRO A 287 25.06 6.79 -5.52
N ILE A 288 24.83 6.47 -6.80
CA ILE A 288 24.92 5.10 -7.31
C ILE A 288 26.34 4.84 -7.81
N ARG A 289 26.95 3.75 -7.34
CA ARG A 289 28.23 3.25 -7.85
C ARG A 289 28.00 2.23 -8.94
N ALA A 290 28.62 2.38 -10.10
CA ALA A 290 28.54 1.41 -11.18
C ALA A 290 29.90 1.13 -11.82
N THR A 291 30.10 -0.06 -12.37
CA THR A 291 31.30 -0.41 -13.14
C THR A 291 30.95 -1.39 -14.25
N PHE A 292 31.73 -1.39 -15.34
CA PHE A 292 31.50 -2.34 -16.42
C PHE A 292 32.00 -3.74 -16.05
N ARG A 293 31.39 -4.74 -16.67
CA ARG A 293 31.91 -6.11 -16.72
C ARG A 293 31.78 -6.66 -18.14
N TYR A 294 32.71 -7.55 -18.49
CA TYR A 294 32.59 -8.40 -19.67
C TYR A 294 31.59 -9.52 -19.42
N VAL A 295 30.78 -9.86 -20.43
CA VAL A 295 29.78 -10.93 -20.35
C VAL A 295 30.24 -12.17 -21.13
N ASN A 296 30.59 -12.02 -22.40
CA ASN A 296 31.10 -13.11 -23.23
C ASN A 296 32.63 -13.05 -23.37
N GLU A 297 33.20 -11.87 -23.65
CA GLU A 297 34.63 -11.72 -23.93
C GLU A 297 35.20 -10.33 -23.58
N PRO A 298 36.53 -10.20 -23.43
CA PRO A 298 37.21 -8.92 -23.22
C PRO A 298 37.07 -7.96 -24.41
N ALA A 299 36.80 -6.68 -24.13
CA ALA A 299 36.68 -5.65 -25.15
C ALA A 299 36.99 -4.25 -24.62
N ILE A 300 37.35 -3.32 -25.52
CA ILE A 300 37.41 -1.90 -25.20
C ILE A 300 35.98 -1.36 -25.16
N ILE A 301 35.58 -0.75 -24.04
CA ILE A 301 34.23 -0.19 -23.87
C ILE A 301 34.32 1.33 -24.02
N TYR A 302 33.64 1.86 -25.04
CA TYR A 302 33.50 3.29 -25.31
C TYR A 302 32.17 3.76 -24.76
N TYR A 303 32.15 4.84 -23.97
CA TYR A 303 30.93 5.29 -23.30
C TYR A 303 30.72 6.81 -23.36
N THR A 304 29.47 7.22 -23.16
CA THR A 304 29.04 8.60 -22.95
C THR A 304 28.18 8.66 -21.68
N LEU A 305 28.20 9.79 -20.98
CA LEU A 305 27.43 10.00 -19.74
C LEU A 305 26.30 11.03 -19.92
N ASP A 306 26.22 11.65 -21.08
CA ASP A 306 25.24 12.69 -21.42
C ASP A 306 24.09 12.17 -22.30
N GLY A 307 24.04 10.85 -22.55
CA GLY A 307 23.04 10.19 -23.39
C GLY A 307 23.28 10.27 -24.90
N SER A 308 24.37 10.91 -25.36
CA SER A 308 24.77 10.90 -26.77
C SER A 308 25.23 9.50 -27.21
N GLU A 309 25.16 9.17 -28.50
CA GLU A 309 25.66 7.88 -28.98
C GLU A 309 27.21 7.83 -28.92
N PRO A 310 27.80 6.76 -28.35
CA PRO A 310 29.24 6.63 -28.26
C PRO A 310 29.87 6.36 -29.63
N THR A 311 31.09 6.84 -29.81
CA THR A 311 31.92 6.63 -31.01
C THR A 311 33.29 6.08 -30.60
N PHE A 312 34.14 5.70 -31.56
CA PHE A 312 35.53 5.32 -31.25
C PHE A 312 36.42 6.49 -30.81
N SER A 313 35.89 7.72 -30.79
CA SER A 313 36.53 8.88 -30.15
C SER A 313 36.00 9.18 -28.75
N SER A 314 34.97 8.45 -28.29
CA SER A 314 34.44 8.59 -26.94
C SER A 314 35.43 8.06 -25.90
N PRO A 315 35.34 8.52 -24.64
CA PRO A 315 36.12 7.98 -23.54
C PRO A 315 35.97 6.47 -23.40
N THR A 316 37.05 5.81 -23.03
CA THR A 316 37.11 4.37 -22.80
C THR A 316 37.08 4.03 -21.31
N TRP A 317 36.50 2.88 -20.97
CA TRP A 317 36.58 2.33 -19.62
C TRP A 317 38.01 1.82 -19.37
N GLU A 318 38.68 2.38 -18.36
CA GLU A 318 40.09 2.12 -18.07
C GLU A 318 40.31 1.48 -16.69
N ALA A 319 41.49 0.90 -16.47
CA ALA A 319 41.94 0.47 -15.16
C ALA A 319 42.23 1.67 -14.24
N GLN A 320 42.05 1.49 -12.93
CA GLN A 320 42.39 2.53 -11.93
C GLN A 320 43.90 2.66 -11.67
N GLY A 321 44.71 1.79 -12.27
CA GLY A 321 46.16 1.73 -12.15
C GLY A 321 46.69 0.38 -12.65
N PRO A 322 48.02 0.17 -12.62
CA PRO A 322 48.63 -1.09 -13.04
C PRO A 322 48.07 -2.26 -12.22
N ARG A 323 47.53 -3.27 -12.92
CA ARG A 323 46.91 -4.47 -12.32
C ARG A 323 45.78 -4.16 -11.32
N GLN A 324 45.11 -3.01 -11.46
CA GLN A 324 43.95 -2.63 -10.66
C GLN A 324 42.64 -2.94 -11.42
N PRO A 325 41.50 -3.06 -10.70
CA PRO A 325 40.19 -3.18 -11.32
C PRO A 325 39.84 -1.99 -12.23
N GLY A 326 38.82 -2.18 -13.05
CA GLY A 326 38.31 -1.12 -13.92
C GLY A 326 37.65 0.02 -13.15
N GLN A 327 37.55 1.17 -13.81
CA GLN A 327 36.95 2.39 -13.28
C GLN A 327 35.56 2.13 -12.68
N VAL A 328 35.30 2.75 -11.54
CA VAL A 328 33.99 2.82 -10.91
C VAL A 328 33.42 4.22 -11.09
N PHE A 329 32.24 4.31 -11.70
CA PHE A 329 31.46 5.51 -11.83
C PHE A 329 30.71 5.81 -10.54
N LEU A 330 30.59 7.09 -10.20
CA LEU A 330 29.77 7.58 -9.10
C LEU A 330 28.75 8.56 -9.67
N PHE A 331 27.50 8.13 -9.80
CA PHE A 331 26.41 8.98 -10.27
C PHE A 331 25.76 9.68 -9.09
N THR A 332 25.75 11.01 -9.10
CA THR A 332 25.15 11.85 -8.06
C THR A 332 23.90 12.58 -8.52
N GLN A 333 23.51 12.39 -9.78
CA GLN A 333 22.37 13.00 -10.45
C GLN A 333 21.88 12.08 -11.56
N ASN A 334 20.70 12.40 -12.13
CA ASN A 334 20.16 11.67 -13.27
C ASN A 334 21.18 11.62 -14.42
N THR A 335 21.54 10.41 -14.83
CA THR A 335 22.59 10.17 -15.82
C THR A 335 22.14 9.07 -16.78
N THR A 336 22.23 9.34 -18.08
CA THR A 336 22.04 8.31 -19.11
C THR A 336 23.42 7.89 -19.62
N VAL A 337 23.79 6.66 -19.35
CA VAL A 337 25.04 6.08 -19.86
C VAL A 337 24.72 5.31 -21.13
N LYS A 338 25.44 5.60 -22.22
CA LYS A 338 25.42 4.77 -23.43
C LYS A 338 26.79 4.21 -23.71
N TRP A 339 26.87 2.99 -24.23
CA TRP A 339 28.15 2.37 -24.56
C TRP A 339 28.10 1.45 -25.79
N ILE A 340 29.25 1.30 -26.42
CA ILE A 340 29.58 0.24 -27.39
C ILE A 340 30.86 -0.45 -26.92
N ALA A 341 30.98 -1.74 -27.21
CA ALA A 341 32.19 -2.52 -26.96
C ALA A 341 32.82 -2.92 -28.29
N LYS A 342 34.15 -2.87 -28.37
CA LYS A 342 34.94 -3.36 -29.52
C LYS A 342 36.01 -4.31 -29.02
N ASP A 343 35.99 -5.55 -29.51
CA ASP A 343 37.01 -6.54 -29.16
C ASP A 343 38.33 -6.25 -29.90
N ILE A 344 39.34 -7.07 -29.63
CA ILE A 344 40.67 -6.92 -30.25
C ILE A 344 40.70 -7.33 -31.73
N LYS A 345 39.73 -8.13 -32.20
CA LYS A 345 39.56 -8.52 -33.61
C LYS A 345 38.97 -7.37 -34.42
N GLY A 346 38.13 -6.56 -33.79
CA GLY A 346 37.44 -5.42 -34.33
C GLY A 346 35.93 -5.58 -34.43
N ASN A 347 35.31 -6.65 -33.91
CA ASN A 347 33.84 -6.74 -33.89
C ASN A 347 33.28 -5.73 -32.88
N VAL A 348 32.09 -5.20 -33.18
CA VAL A 348 31.53 -4.06 -32.46
C VAL A 348 30.12 -4.40 -32.01
N SER A 349 29.85 -4.22 -30.72
CA SER A 349 28.52 -4.41 -30.15
C SER A 349 27.51 -3.40 -30.67
N ALA A 350 26.23 -3.72 -30.61
CA ALA A 350 25.18 -2.71 -30.69
C ALA A 350 25.31 -1.69 -29.54
N VAL A 351 24.79 -0.48 -29.74
CA VAL A 351 24.68 0.53 -28.68
C VAL A 351 23.78 0.00 -27.58
N ARG A 352 24.24 0.10 -26.33
CA ARG A 352 23.49 -0.21 -25.12
C ARG A 352 23.35 1.03 -24.26
N GLU A 353 22.34 1.05 -23.41
CA GLU A 353 22.07 2.17 -22.51
C GLU A 353 21.61 1.71 -21.12
N ALA A 354 21.88 2.57 -20.13
CA ALA A 354 21.45 2.45 -18.76
C ALA A 354 21.10 3.83 -18.21
N PHE A 355 19.96 3.93 -17.53
CA PHE A 355 19.53 5.16 -16.87
C PHE A 355 19.67 5.03 -15.35
N PHE A 356 20.39 5.97 -14.74
CA PHE A 356 20.54 6.08 -13.31
C PHE A 356 19.77 7.30 -12.85
N LYS A 357 18.75 7.09 -12.02
CA LYS A 357 17.99 8.16 -11.38
C LYS A 357 18.54 8.36 -9.98
N VAL A 358 19.08 9.55 -9.71
CA VAL A 358 19.60 9.92 -8.40
C VAL A 358 18.93 11.20 -7.97
N GLU A 359 17.85 11.05 -7.19
CA GLU A 359 16.98 12.13 -6.75
C GLU A 359 16.60 11.89 -5.29
N LYS A 360 16.77 12.89 -4.44
CA LYS A 360 16.20 12.83 -3.08
C LYS A 360 14.71 13.13 -3.14
N LEU A 361 13.91 12.46 -2.33
CA LEU A 361 12.51 12.85 -2.16
C LEU A 361 12.37 13.75 -0.94
N ALA A 362 11.51 14.77 -1.04
CA ALA A 362 11.14 15.56 0.14
C ALA A 362 10.24 14.72 1.05
N ASN A 363 10.42 14.81 2.37
CA ASN A 363 9.46 14.27 3.31
C ASN A 363 8.30 15.26 3.43
N ILE A 364 7.05 14.80 3.28
CA ILE A 364 5.85 15.64 3.41
C ILE A 364 5.15 15.28 4.71
N GLU A 365 5.09 16.22 5.64
CA GLU A 365 4.46 16.03 6.95
C GLU A 365 3.14 16.81 7.03
N PHE A 366 2.10 16.12 7.49
CA PHE A 366 0.79 16.70 7.75
C PHE A 366 0.60 17.02 9.23
N SER A 367 -0.03 18.16 9.50
CA SER A 367 -0.62 18.49 10.79
C SER A 367 -2.13 18.60 10.59
N ALA A 368 -2.84 17.49 10.83
CA ALA A 368 -4.29 17.37 10.64
C ALA A 368 -4.92 16.62 11.82
N PRO A 369 -6.21 16.85 12.13
CA PRO A 369 -6.93 16.07 13.13
C PRO A 369 -7.12 14.63 12.65
N THR A 370 -7.20 13.67 13.57
CA THR A 370 -7.45 12.25 13.25
C THR A 370 -8.90 11.96 12.91
N SER A 371 -9.84 12.73 13.48
CA SER A 371 -11.26 12.62 13.21
C SER A 371 -11.97 13.95 13.34
N LYS A 372 -13.14 14.03 12.70
CA LYS A 372 -14.12 15.12 12.76
C LYS A 372 -15.53 14.54 12.75
N THR A 373 -16.54 15.35 13.08
CA THR A 373 -17.94 14.94 12.97
C THR A 373 -18.63 15.70 11.84
N TYR A 374 -19.52 15.02 11.10
CA TYR A 374 -20.36 15.65 10.10
C TYR A 374 -21.15 16.84 10.69
N GLY A 375 -21.18 17.98 10.01
CA GLY A 375 -21.77 19.22 10.53
C GLY A 375 -20.76 20.25 11.03
N GLU A 376 -19.52 19.84 11.29
CA GLU A 376 -18.47 20.79 11.67
C GLU A 376 -18.12 21.78 10.54
N PRO A 377 -17.70 23.02 10.87
CA PRO A 377 -17.29 24.00 9.88
C PRO A 377 -15.98 23.58 9.17
N PRO A 378 -15.69 24.15 7.97
CA PRO A 378 -14.42 23.92 7.29
C PRO A 378 -13.22 24.21 8.19
N PHE A 379 -12.17 23.39 8.09
CA PHE A 379 -11.00 23.48 8.95
C PHE A 379 -9.71 23.47 8.12
N ALA A 380 -8.68 24.16 8.62
CA ALA A 380 -7.37 24.18 7.97
C ALA A 380 -6.53 22.98 8.40
N ILE A 381 -5.73 22.44 7.47
CA ILE A 381 -4.67 21.49 7.76
C ILE A 381 -3.30 22.13 7.49
N GLY A 382 -2.31 21.77 8.30
CA GLY A 382 -0.91 22.11 8.05
C GLY A 382 -0.27 21.07 7.15
N VAL A 383 0.56 21.50 6.21
CA VAL A 383 1.41 20.61 5.41
C VAL A 383 2.74 21.29 5.14
N VAL A 384 3.84 20.57 5.34
CA VAL A 384 5.19 21.06 5.07
C VAL A 384 6.01 19.99 4.36
N ALA A 385 6.79 20.41 3.37
CA ALA A 385 7.85 19.57 2.79
C ALA A 385 9.17 19.87 3.51
N SER A 386 9.95 18.84 3.84
CA SER A 386 11.25 18.98 4.55
C SER A 386 12.25 19.89 3.83
N THR A 387 12.06 20.10 2.53
CA THR A 387 12.91 20.91 1.64
C THR A 387 12.37 22.31 1.39
N GLY A 388 11.21 22.67 1.97
CA GLY A 388 10.56 23.96 1.76
C GLY A 388 9.84 24.12 0.42
N GLN A 389 9.75 23.06 -0.41
CA GLN A 389 8.94 23.07 -1.63
C GLN A 389 7.47 23.36 -1.32
N THR A 390 6.80 24.12 -2.21
CA THR A 390 5.36 24.35 -2.11
C THR A 390 4.60 23.04 -2.30
N VAL A 391 3.72 22.71 -1.36
CA VAL A 391 2.86 21.52 -1.40
C VAL A 391 1.46 21.90 -1.90
N THR A 392 0.98 21.21 -2.92
CA THR A 392 -0.39 21.36 -3.43
C THR A 392 -1.27 20.28 -2.83
N LEU A 393 -2.40 20.68 -2.23
CA LEU A 393 -3.33 19.77 -1.57
C LEU A 393 -4.52 19.44 -2.48
N THR A 394 -4.90 18.16 -2.54
CA THR A 394 -6.04 17.67 -3.33
C THR A 394 -6.80 16.59 -2.56
N SER A 395 -8.13 16.63 -2.58
CA SER A 395 -8.95 15.55 -2.03
C SER A 395 -8.88 14.30 -2.92
N GLN A 396 -8.62 13.14 -2.33
CA GLN A 396 -8.75 11.84 -3.00
C GLN A 396 -10.14 11.22 -2.81
N THR A 397 -10.93 11.72 -1.85
CA THR A 397 -12.33 11.32 -1.63
C THR A 397 -13.27 12.53 -1.78
N PRO A 398 -13.43 13.07 -3.00
CA PRO A 398 -14.17 14.31 -3.26
C PRO A 398 -15.67 14.22 -2.94
N THR A 399 -16.22 13.02 -2.74
CA THR A 399 -17.59 12.82 -2.26
C THR A 399 -17.70 12.95 -0.74
N ILE A 400 -16.59 12.78 0.00
CA ILE A 400 -16.54 12.84 1.47
C ILE A 400 -16.05 14.21 1.94
N CYS A 401 -15.04 14.77 1.28
CA CYS A 401 -14.52 16.10 1.59
C CYS A 401 -13.96 16.82 0.36
N ALA A 402 -14.10 18.14 0.34
CA ALA A 402 -13.47 19.02 -0.64
C ALA A 402 -12.26 19.73 -0.03
N VAL A 403 -11.27 20.07 -0.87
CA VAL A 403 -10.06 20.80 -0.46
C VAL A 403 -9.89 22.02 -1.34
N SER A 404 -9.70 23.19 -0.72
CA SER A 404 -9.38 24.45 -1.40
C SER A 404 -8.28 25.17 -0.64
N GLY A 405 -7.11 25.34 -1.25
CA GLY A 405 -5.92 25.80 -0.54
C GLY A 405 -5.53 24.79 0.55
N ASN A 406 -5.48 25.23 1.80
CA ASN A 406 -5.26 24.36 2.96
C ASN A 406 -6.53 24.08 3.78
N VAL A 407 -7.70 24.45 3.28
CA VAL A 407 -8.98 24.27 3.97
C VAL A 407 -9.70 23.03 3.45
N VAL A 408 -10.03 22.14 4.37
CA VAL A 408 -10.85 20.94 4.14
C VAL A 408 -12.30 21.26 4.52
N THR A 409 -13.22 20.96 3.62
CA THR A 409 -14.67 21.09 3.83
C THR A 409 -15.30 19.71 3.84
N ILE A 410 -16.04 19.38 4.90
CA ILE A 410 -16.73 18.11 5.07
C ILE A 410 -17.99 18.11 4.19
N LEU A 411 -18.20 17.03 3.43
CA LEU A 411 -19.36 16.87 2.55
C LEU A 411 -20.23 15.68 2.95
N ASN A 412 -19.63 14.57 3.39
CA ASN A 412 -20.33 13.37 3.85
C ASN A 412 -19.50 12.62 4.91
N VAL A 413 -20.13 11.67 5.58
CA VAL A 413 -19.48 10.72 6.51
C VAL A 413 -18.64 9.71 5.73
N GLY A 414 -17.47 9.38 6.28
CA GLY A 414 -16.54 8.44 5.68
C GLY A 414 -15.08 8.87 5.88
N GLU A 415 -14.19 8.24 5.14
CA GLU A 415 -12.76 8.55 5.20
C GLU A 415 -12.41 9.72 4.27
N CYS A 416 -12.04 10.87 4.84
CA CYS A 416 -11.54 12.01 4.09
C CYS A 416 -10.03 11.84 3.86
N VAL A 417 -9.63 11.51 2.64
CA VAL A 417 -8.23 11.32 2.26
C VAL A 417 -7.75 12.55 1.51
N VAL A 418 -6.71 13.20 2.04
CA VAL A 418 -6.10 14.39 1.43
C VAL A 418 -4.68 14.07 1.01
N ARG A 419 -4.36 14.33 -0.26
CA ARG A 419 -3.02 14.18 -0.83
C ARG A 419 -2.32 15.53 -0.90
N GLY A 420 -1.07 15.57 -0.48
CA GLY A 420 -0.14 16.70 -0.65
C GLY A 420 0.95 16.30 -1.63
N SER A 421 1.17 17.10 -2.66
CA SER A 421 2.15 16.83 -3.71
C SER A 421 3.10 18.00 -3.93
N THR A 422 4.37 17.69 -4.19
CA THR A 422 5.36 18.68 -4.65
C THR A 422 5.74 18.41 -6.10
N VAL A 423 6.26 19.44 -6.78
CA VAL A 423 6.85 19.32 -8.12
C VAL A 423 8.35 19.12 -8.02
N ALA A 424 8.97 18.50 -9.04
CA ALA A 424 10.42 18.31 -9.07
C ALA A 424 11.16 19.65 -9.01
N SER A 425 12.28 19.67 -8.28
CA SER A 425 13.17 20.83 -8.13
C SER A 425 14.63 20.38 -8.20
N PRO A 426 15.62 21.27 -8.41
CA PRO A 426 17.02 20.86 -8.51
C PRO A 426 17.47 20.02 -7.29
N GLY A 427 17.85 18.77 -7.53
CA GLY A 427 18.29 17.81 -6.49
C GLY A 427 17.17 17.02 -5.80
N PHE A 428 15.90 17.29 -6.11
CA PHE A 428 14.75 16.58 -5.53
C PHE A 428 13.67 16.22 -6.55
N GLY A 429 13.26 14.96 -6.55
CA GLY A 429 12.15 14.48 -7.37
C GLY A 429 10.80 15.01 -6.90
N ALA A 430 9.79 14.93 -7.76
CA ALA A 430 8.39 15.14 -7.36
C ALA A 430 7.96 14.01 -6.42
N THR A 431 7.22 14.34 -5.36
CA THR A 431 6.74 13.34 -4.38
C THR A 431 5.37 13.70 -3.86
N PHE A 432 4.72 12.76 -3.17
CA PHE A 432 3.45 12.98 -2.50
C PHE A 432 3.35 12.18 -1.20
N ALA A 433 2.52 12.66 -0.29
CA ALA A 433 2.07 11.92 0.88
C ALA A 433 0.56 12.15 1.08
N GLU A 434 -0.07 11.27 1.85
CA GLU A 434 -1.50 11.35 2.15
C GLU A 434 -1.75 11.35 3.65
N THR A 435 -2.81 12.03 4.07
CA THR A 435 -3.36 11.94 5.41
C THR A 435 -4.83 11.54 5.33
N SER A 436 -5.28 10.75 6.30
CA SER A 436 -6.67 10.32 6.44
C SER A 436 -7.30 10.95 7.68
N ILE A 437 -8.53 11.44 7.53
CA ILE A 437 -9.33 12.04 8.58
C ILE A 437 -10.67 11.31 8.59
N GLN A 438 -11.00 10.64 9.71
CA GLN A 438 -12.27 9.93 9.84
C GLN A 438 -13.41 10.92 10.12
N ILE A 439 -14.40 11.00 9.23
CA ILE A 439 -15.61 11.81 9.43
C ILE A 439 -16.68 10.92 10.03
N ASN A 440 -16.94 11.11 11.32
CA ASN A 440 -17.96 10.39 12.08
C ASN A 440 -19.37 10.92 11.80
N LYS A 441 -20.36 10.05 12.00
CA LYS A 441 -21.77 10.40 11.91
C LYS A 441 -22.15 11.45 12.96
N ALA A 442 -23.02 12.37 12.57
CA ALA A 442 -23.70 13.25 13.51
C ALA A 442 -24.90 12.51 14.14
N THR A 443 -25.29 12.89 15.35
CA THR A 443 -26.42 12.25 16.03
C THR A 443 -27.72 13.03 15.75
N LEU A 444 -28.75 12.35 15.22
CA LEU A 444 -30.13 12.83 15.25
C LEU A 444 -30.84 12.26 16.47
N ASN A 445 -31.44 13.12 17.30
CA ASN A 445 -32.33 12.61 18.35
C ASN A 445 -33.75 12.50 17.81
N TYR A 446 -34.48 11.49 18.28
CA TYR A 446 -35.90 11.39 17.97
C TYR A 446 -36.73 10.99 19.17
N THR A 447 -37.96 11.50 19.21
CA THR A 447 -38.96 11.17 20.23
C THR A 447 -40.14 10.43 19.60
N ALA A 448 -40.84 9.63 20.40
CA ALA A 448 -42.00 8.85 19.96
C ALA A 448 -43.16 9.05 20.93
N ASN A 449 -44.24 9.70 20.50
CA ASN A 449 -45.39 10.00 21.36
C ASN A 449 -46.69 9.47 20.73
N SER A 450 -47.67 9.18 21.56
CA SER A 450 -48.98 8.69 21.12
C SER A 450 -50.09 9.08 22.11
N THR A 451 -51.32 9.23 21.62
CA THR A 451 -52.52 9.41 22.45
C THR A 451 -53.65 8.55 21.90
N LYS A 452 -54.46 7.93 22.77
CA LYS A 452 -55.60 7.06 22.40
C LYS A 452 -56.67 7.04 23.50
N GLN A 453 -57.91 6.68 23.18
CA GLN A 453 -58.94 6.37 24.18
C GLN A 453 -58.86 4.89 24.61
N TYR A 454 -59.60 4.49 25.64
CA TYR A 454 -59.55 3.10 26.12
C TYR A 454 -60.16 2.17 25.07
N SER A 455 -59.48 1.07 24.73
CA SER A 455 -59.82 0.12 23.65
C SER A 455 -59.37 0.48 22.22
N ASP A 456 -58.93 1.72 21.97
CA ASP A 456 -58.37 2.16 20.69
C ASP A 456 -57.03 1.49 20.30
N PRO A 457 -56.71 1.42 18.99
CA PRO A 457 -55.39 1.06 18.50
C PRO A 457 -54.33 2.14 18.82
N ILE A 458 -53.07 1.71 18.97
CA ILE A 458 -51.95 2.61 19.27
C ILE A 458 -51.31 3.09 17.96
N LEU A 459 -51.20 4.41 17.78
CA LEU A 459 -50.53 5.03 16.63
C LEU A 459 -49.42 5.99 17.09
N TYR A 460 -48.18 5.62 16.80
CA TYR A 460 -47.02 6.42 17.17
C TYR A 460 -46.79 7.60 16.22
N SER A 461 -46.40 8.74 16.79
CA SER A 461 -45.90 9.92 16.07
C SER A 461 -44.42 10.14 16.40
N PHE A 462 -43.62 10.45 15.38
CA PHE A 462 -42.17 10.63 15.50
C PHE A 462 -41.74 12.07 15.19
N GLN A 463 -40.78 12.59 15.94
CA GLN A 463 -40.15 13.90 15.71
C GLN A 463 -38.64 13.73 15.78
N PHE A 464 -37.91 14.26 14.78
CA PHE A 464 -36.45 14.17 14.66
C PHE A 464 -35.83 15.56 14.78
N ASP A 465 -34.74 15.69 15.52
CA ASP A 465 -33.93 16.90 15.69
C ASP A 465 -32.43 16.64 15.44
N GLY A 466 -31.64 17.72 15.33
CA GLY A 466 -30.18 17.63 15.22
C GLY A 466 -29.62 17.62 13.79
N PHE A 467 -30.45 17.89 12.77
CA PHE A 467 -29.98 18.01 11.39
C PHE A 467 -28.88 19.05 11.27
N GLN A 468 -27.80 18.69 10.57
CA GLN A 468 -26.65 19.53 10.28
C GLN A 468 -26.74 20.10 8.88
N TYR A 469 -26.06 21.23 8.66
CA TYR A 469 -26.11 21.98 7.40
C TYR A 469 -27.55 22.28 6.96
N ASN A 470 -27.92 21.93 5.72
CA ASN A 470 -29.27 22.14 5.16
C ASN A 470 -30.07 20.82 5.06
N ASP A 471 -29.67 19.77 5.79
CA ASP A 471 -30.38 18.49 5.77
C ASP A 471 -31.75 18.62 6.44
N THR A 472 -32.70 17.80 5.99
CA THR A 472 -34.06 17.72 6.54
C THR A 472 -34.46 16.25 6.70
N ALA A 473 -35.66 15.95 7.21
CA ALA A 473 -36.16 14.58 7.37
C ALA A 473 -36.14 13.73 6.08
N ALA A 474 -35.99 14.35 4.90
CA ALA A 474 -35.82 13.65 3.63
C ALA A 474 -34.56 12.77 3.54
N VAL A 475 -33.53 13.01 4.38
CA VAL A 475 -32.31 12.17 4.41
C VAL A 475 -32.48 10.87 5.20
N ILE A 476 -33.61 10.74 5.91
CA ILE A 476 -33.95 9.57 6.72
C ILE A 476 -34.75 8.59 5.85
N SER A 477 -34.39 7.32 5.94
CA SER A 477 -35.14 6.21 5.36
C SER A 477 -35.51 5.19 6.44
N GLY A 478 -36.59 4.45 6.23
CA GLY A 478 -37.14 3.50 7.20
C GLY A 478 -37.92 4.17 8.34
N SER A 479 -38.20 3.42 9.39
CA SER A 479 -38.99 3.90 10.53
C SER A 479 -38.52 3.26 11.85
N PRO A 480 -38.66 3.95 12.99
CA PRO A 480 -38.45 3.32 14.29
C PRO A 480 -39.44 2.16 14.51
N SER A 481 -39.02 1.15 15.27
CA SER A 481 -39.94 0.14 15.82
C SER A 481 -40.12 0.41 17.29
N CYS A 482 -41.35 0.75 17.67
CA CYS A 482 -41.69 1.16 19.03
C CYS A 482 -42.71 0.22 19.66
N THR A 483 -42.54 -0.02 20.95
CA THR A 483 -43.44 -0.83 21.76
C THR A 483 -43.75 -0.09 23.06
N THR A 484 -44.85 -0.48 23.68
CA THR A 484 -45.23 -0.04 25.02
C THR A 484 -45.88 -1.21 25.74
N ALA A 485 -45.87 -1.17 27.07
CA ALA A 485 -46.56 -2.18 27.88
C ALA A 485 -48.09 -2.05 27.80
N ALA A 486 -48.61 -0.91 27.34
CA ALA A 486 -50.03 -0.71 27.16
C ALA A 486 -50.58 -1.55 25.98
N THR A 487 -51.71 -2.20 26.23
CA THR A 487 -52.56 -2.90 25.27
C THR A 487 -53.77 -2.03 24.90
N PRO A 488 -54.58 -2.42 23.89
CA PRO A 488 -55.87 -1.79 23.64
C PRO A 488 -56.71 -1.61 24.91
N THR A 489 -56.74 -2.60 25.79
CA THR A 489 -57.52 -2.61 27.04
C THR A 489 -56.79 -2.11 28.29
N SER A 490 -55.68 -1.38 28.13
CA SER A 490 -54.98 -0.79 29.28
C SER A 490 -55.77 0.39 29.86
N PRO A 491 -55.90 0.52 31.20
CA PRO A 491 -56.61 1.62 31.82
C PRO A 491 -56.09 3.00 31.43
N PRO A 492 -56.89 4.08 31.61
CA PRO A 492 -56.42 5.44 31.43
C PRO A 492 -55.18 5.75 32.28
N GLY A 493 -54.18 6.36 31.66
CA GLY A 493 -52.87 6.59 32.28
C GLY A 493 -51.77 6.92 31.28
N VAL A 494 -50.54 7.11 31.79
CA VAL A 494 -49.36 7.42 30.97
C VAL A 494 -48.41 6.22 30.98
N TYR A 495 -48.05 5.75 29.79
CA TYR A 495 -47.21 4.56 29.60
C TYR A 495 -45.92 4.94 28.85
N PRO A 496 -44.75 4.44 29.28
CA PRO A 496 -43.50 4.71 28.56
C PRO A 496 -43.51 3.99 27.20
N ILE A 497 -42.87 4.62 26.22
CA ILE A 497 -42.60 4.03 24.90
C ILE A 497 -41.12 3.67 24.84
N ALA A 498 -40.82 2.44 24.42
CA ALA A 498 -39.48 1.99 24.10
C ALA A 498 -39.36 1.86 22.59
N CYS A 499 -38.33 2.44 21.99
CA CYS A 499 -38.08 2.35 20.56
C CYS A 499 -36.70 1.76 20.28
N THR A 500 -36.60 1.09 19.14
CA THR A 500 -35.34 0.66 18.55
C THR A 500 -35.20 1.29 17.16
N ASN A 501 -33.96 1.48 16.71
CA ASN A 501 -33.64 2.07 15.40
C ASN A 501 -33.92 1.12 14.22
N ALA A 502 -34.84 0.16 14.37
CA ALA A 502 -35.11 -0.99 13.50
C ALA A 502 -34.64 -0.85 12.04
N THR A 503 -35.36 -0.09 11.21
CA THR A 503 -34.99 0.15 9.80
C THR A 503 -34.49 1.56 9.55
N LEU A 504 -34.30 2.37 10.61
CA LEU A 504 -33.84 3.75 10.47
C LEU A 504 -32.42 3.78 9.90
N SER A 505 -32.27 4.51 8.79
CA SER A 505 -30.98 4.71 8.15
C SER A 505 -30.87 6.11 7.56
N ALA A 506 -29.71 6.73 7.78
CA ALA A 506 -29.28 7.96 7.13
C ALA A 506 -27.77 7.85 6.88
N ALA A 507 -27.31 8.35 5.73
CA ALA A 507 -25.91 8.22 5.32
C ALA A 507 -24.97 8.92 6.31
N ASN A 508 -25.31 10.15 6.70
CA ASN A 508 -24.45 11.01 7.51
C ASN A 508 -24.80 11.05 9.01
N TYR A 509 -25.83 10.30 9.43
CA TYR A 509 -26.34 10.36 10.79
C TYR A 509 -26.46 8.99 11.45
N GLU A 510 -26.34 8.99 12.77
CA GLU A 510 -26.77 7.95 13.67
C GLU A 510 -27.97 8.44 14.49
N PHE A 511 -28.80 7.52 14.99
CA PHE A 511 -30.05 7.86 15.65
C PHE A 511 -29.98 7.57 17.15
N ASN A 512 -30.39 8.54 17.95
CA ASN A 512 -30.54 8.41 19.38
C ASN A 512 -32.01 8.59 19.79
N TYR A 513 -32.57 7.62 20.51
CA TYR A 513 -33.94 7.72 21.01
C TYR A 513 -33.96 8.54 22.30
N ALA A 514 -34.62 9.70 22.27
CA ALA A 514 -34.70 10.64 23.39
C ALA A 514 -35.89 10.39 24.33
N GLY A 515 -36.67 9.32 24.10
CA GLY A 515 -37.82 8.96 24.93
C GLY A 515 -39.16 9.51 24.41
N GLY A 516 -40.23 9.12 25.09
CA GLY A 516 -41.60 9.53 24.79
C GLY A 516 -42.63 8.64 25.49
N SER A 517 -43.90 9.04 25.43
CA SER A 517 -44.97 8.38 26.16
C SER A 517 -46.26 8.23 25.36
N LEU A 518 -47.02 7.19 25.73
CA LEU A 518 -48.39 6.96 25.33
C LEU A 518 -49.32 7.47 26.42
N VAL A 519 -50.26 8.34 26.08
CA VAL A 519 -51.34 8.75 26.98
C VAL A 519 -52.63 8.03 26.59
N VAL A 520 -53.19 7.25 27.52
CA VAL A 520 -54.50 6.60 27.37
C VAL A 520 -55.54 7.41 28.12
N THR A 521 -56.57 7.88 27.43
CA THR A 521 -57.72 8.59 28.02
C THR A 521 -58.90 7.63 28.21
N PRO A 522 -59.87 7.95 29.09
CA PRO A 522 -61.09 7.15 29.22
C PRO A 522 -61.90 7.08 27.92
N GLU A 523 -62.66 6.00 27.78
CA GLU A 523 -63.62 5.78 26.70
C GLU A 523 -64.96 6.48 26.99
N ASP A 524 -65.69 6.86 25.95
CA ASP A 524 -66.99 7.50 26.10
C ASP A 524 -68.10 6.47 26.41
N ALA A 525 -68.97 6.82 27.36
CA ALA A 525 -70.16 6.02 27.68
C ALA A 525 -71.44 6.85 27.60
N ARG A 526 -72.59 6.19 27.51
CA ARG A 526 -73.92 6.74 27.72
C ARG A 526 -74.59 6.07 28.90
N ALA A 527 -75.29 6.86 29.71
CA ALA A 527 -75.93 6.39 30.92
C ALA A 527 -77.41 6.78 30.92
N LEU A 528 -78.30 5.79 30.86
CA LEU A 528 -79.74 6.02 30.86
C LEU A 528 -80.37 5.52 32.16
N TYR A 529 -81.01 6.40 32.93
CA TYR A 529 -81.71 6.02 34.16
C TYR A 529 -82.85 5.04 33.87
N SER A 530 -82.93 3.96 34.65
CA SER A 530 -83.93 2.88 34.50
C SER A 530 -84.63 2.49 35.80
N GLY A 531 -84.29 3.16 36.91
CA GLY A 531 -84.93 2.95 38.21
C GLY A 531 -86.37 3.46 38.26
N LEU A 532 -87.10 3.11 39.32
CA LEU A 532 -88.42 3.69 39.57
C LEU A 532 -88.27 5.18 39.89
N GLN A 533 -89.17 6.00 39.33
CA GLN A 533 -89.20 7.45 39.53
C GLN A 533 -90.20 7.88 40.61
N PHE A 534 -91.05 6.98 41.09
CA PHE A 534 -92.01 7.26 42.16
C PHE A 534 -92.02 6.14 43.19
N ILE A 535 -91.79 6.47 44.46
CA ILE A 535 -91.68 5.51 45.57
C ILE A 535 -92.49 6.00 46.77
N LEU A 536 -93.31 5.10 47.34
CA LEU A 536 -94.04 5.37 48.59
C LEU A 536 -93.25 4.88 49.80
N THR A 537 -93.26 5.64 50.89
CA THR A 537 -92.80 5.14 52.19
C THR A 537 -93.76 4.06 52.71
N SER A 538 -93.28 3.19 53.59
CA SER A 538 -94.05 2.02 54.08
C SER A 538 -95.30 2.36 54.89
N SER A 539 -95.39 3.60 55.39
CA SER A 539 -96.55 4.09 56.14
C SER A 539 -96.60 5.61 56.15
N PRO A 540 -97.76 6.22 56.46
CA PRO A 540 -97.90 7.66 56.65
C PRO A 540 -96.92 8.29 57.66
N SER A 541 -96.41 7.50 58.61
CA SER A 541 -95.48 7.96 59.66
C SER A 541 -94.01 7.66 59.35
N SER A 542 -93.73 6.91 58.28
CA SER A 542 -92.34 6.65 57.87
C SER A 542 -91.81 7.82 57.05
N ASN A 543 -90.67 8.36 57.50
CA ASN A 543 -89.95 9.41 56.78
C ASN A 543 -88.88 8.84 55.84
N LYS A 544 -88.61 7.52 55.89
CA LYS A 544 -87.54 6.88 55.13
C LYS A 544 -88.05 5.75 54.25
N VAL A 545 -87.41 5.56 53.10
CA VAL A 545 -87.64 4.41 52.22
C VAL A 545 -86.37 4.02 51.47
N SER A 546 -86.18 2.72 51.25
CA SER A 546 -85.14 2.21 50.36
C SER A 546 -85.56 2.44 48.91
N VAL A 547 -84.77 3.21 48.18
CA VAL A 547 -84.90 3.49 46.76
C VAL A 547 -83.89 2.64 46.00
N TYR A 548 -84.37 1.84 45.06
CA TYR A 548 -83.53 1.10 44.13
C TYR A 548 -83.23 1.98 42.92
N LEU A 549 -81.98 2.43 42.80
CA LEU A 549 -81.49 3.22 41.68
C LEU A 549 -80.85 2.29 40.66
N ALA A 550 -81.18 2.48 39.39
CA ALA A 550 -80.65 1.69 38.29
C ALA A 550 -80.42 2.55 37.05
N ALA A 551 -79.40 2.20 36.26
CA ALA A 551 -79.10 2.81 34.98
C ALA A 551 -78.57 1.77 33.99
N SER A 552 -78.89 1.93 32.71
CA SER A 552 -78.24 1.24 31.61
C SER A 552 -77.01 2.02 31.19
N ILE A 553 -75.84 1.40 31.23
CA ILE A 553 -74.57 1.96 30.76
C ILE A 553 -74.21 1.30 29.43
N GLN A 554 -73.91 2.11 28.43
CA GLN A 554 -73.59 1.66 27.09
C GLN A 554 -72.32 2.34 26.59
N ASP A 555 -71.44 1.55 26.00
CA ASP A 555 -70.34 2.03 25.17
C ASP A 555 -70.91 2.67 23.90
N ILE A 556 -70.32 3.79 23.47
CA ILE A 556 -70.77 4.56 22.32
C ILE A 556 -70.75 3.78 21.00
N THR A 557 -69.92 2.73 20.88
CA THR A 557 -69.83 1.89 19.67
C THR A 557 -71.14 1.15 19.39
N ASP A 558 -71.97 0.91 20.41
CA ASP A 558 -73.29 0.28 20.25
C ASP A 558 -74.43 1.31 20.05
N LEU A 559 -74.09 2.59 19.86
CA LEU A 559 -75.00 3.70 19.58
C LEU A 559 -74.65 4.38 18.23
N PRO A 560 -74.95 3.73 17.10
CA PRO A 560 -74.70 4.31 15.78
C PRO A 560 -75.54 5.59 15.59
N GLY A 561 -74.86 6.74 15.56
CA GLY A 561 -75.48 8.07 15.51
C GLY A 561 -75.09 9.00 16.66
N ASP A 562 -74.37 8.49 17.66
CA ASP A 562 -73.80 9.31 18.71
C ASP A 562 -72.69 10.25 18.19
N PRO A 563 -72.63 11.53 18.60
CA PRO A 563 -71.58 12.46 18.15
C PRO A 563 -70.15 12.04 18.48
N ALA A 564 -69.96 11.22 19.53
CA ALA A 564 -68.66 10.71 19.94
C ALA A 564 -68.36 9.32 19.33
N TYR A 565 -69.24 8.76 18.49
CA TYR A 565 -69.12 7.40 17.96
C TYR A 565 -67.74 7.10 17.34
N ASP A 566 -67.15 5.99 17.79
CA ASP A 566 -66.06 5.31 17.11
C ASP A 566 -66.38 3.81 16.92
N GLN A 567 -65.45 3.09 16.31
CA GLN A 567 -65.57 1.65 16.04
C GLN A 567 -64.90 0.78 17.10
N HIS A 568 -64.36 1.37 18.16
CA HIS A 568 -63.47 0.76 19.13
C HIS A 568 -64.18 0.65 20.48
N GLY A 569 -65.02 -0.37 20.61
CA GLY A 569 -65.77 -0.61 21.84
C GLY A 569 -64.97 -1.37 22.89
N GLY A 570 -65.03 -0.89 24.12
CA GLY A 570 -64.41 -1.51 25.29
C GLY A 570 -65.34 -2.47 26.05
N ASP A 571 -64.89 -2.90 27.24
CA ASP A 571 -65.70 -3.69 28.18
C ASP A 571 -66.29 -2.79 29.26
N ILE A 572 -67.60 -2.58 29.20
CA ILE A 572 -68.33 -1.66 30.07
C ILE A 572 -68.25 -2.05 31.54
N ARG A 573 -67.93 -3.32 31.86
CA ARG A 573 -67.73 -3.79 33.25
C ARG A 573 -66.56 -3.11 33.95
N THR A 574 -65.67 -2.48 33.19
CA THR A 574 -64.53 -1.71 33.73
C THR A 574 -64.88 -0.27 34.11
N ALA A 575 -66.11 0.16 33.80
CA ALA A 575 -66.63 1.44 34.27
C ALA A 575 -67.06 1.36 35.75
N THR A 576 -66.97 2.49 36.44
CA THR A 576 -67.58 2.70 37.76
C THR A 576 -68.80 3.59 37.61
N VAL A 577 -69.86 3.34 38.37
CA VAL A 577 -71.09 4.13 38.30
C VAL A 577 -71.47 4.63 39.68
N THR A 578 -71.66 5.93 39.79
CA THR A 578 -72.10 6.60 41.01
C THR A 578 -73.36 7.39 40.73
N PHE A 579 -74.40 7.14 41.53
CA PHE A 579 -75.60 7.96 41.52
C PHE A 579 -75.42 9.11 42.50
N VAL A 580 -75.70 10.33 42.05
CA VAL A 580 -75.50 11.56 42.83
C VAL A 580 -76.78 12.37 42.91
N ASN A 581 -76.94 13.13 43.99
CA ASN A 581 -78.01 14.11 44.11
C ASN A 581 -77.54 15.44 43.55
N ARG A 582 -78.10 15.86 42.42
CA ARG A 582 -77.77 17.14 41.79
C ARG A 582 -78.24 18.33 42.65
N ASP A 583 -79.32 18.17 43.40
CA ASP A 583 -79.88 19.22 44.27
C ASP A 583 -79.02 19.46 45.52
N ALA A 584 -78.10 18.54 45.83
CA ALA A 584 -77.22 18.58 47.00
C ALA A 584 -75.74 18.58 46.60
N ASN A 585 -75.35 19.42 45.63
CA ASN A 585 -73.97 19.58 45.17
C ASN A 585 -73.28 18.25 44.80
N ASN A 586 -73.99 17.42 44.03
CA ASN A 586 -73.55 16.08 43.62
C ASN A 586 -73.21 15.13 44.80
N ALA A 587 -73.88 15.30 45.96
CA ALA A 587 -73.73 14.37 47.07
C ALA A 587 -74.01 12.93 46.60
N VAL A 588 -73.10 12.01 46.89
CA VAL A 588 -73.23 10.60 46.49
C VAL A 588 -74.43 9.97 47.19
N LEU A 589 -75.38 9.48 46.39
CA LEU A 589 -76.53 8.73 46.87
C LEU A 589 -76.13 7.28 47.15
N CYS A 590 -75.53 6.65 46.15
CA CYS A 590 -74.90 5.34 46.26
C CYS A 590 -73.95 5.10 45.08
N THR A 591 -72.99 4.21 45.29
CA THR A 591 -72.12 3.68 44.22
C THR A 591 -72.64 2.31 43.83
N ALA A 592 -72.83 2.09 42.53
CA ALA A 592 -73.28 0.81 42.00
C ALA A 592 -72.25 -0.29 42.28
N GLY A 593 -72.73 -1.52 42.44
CA GLY A 593 -71.87 -2.70 42.33
C GLY A 593 -71.34 -2.88 40.90
N PRO A 594 -70.57 -3.96 40.63
CA PRO A 594 -70.09 -4.26 39.29
C PRO A 594 -71.23 -4.28 38.27
N ILE A 595 -71.04 -3.62 37.12
CA ILE A 595 -72.03 -3.60 36.05
C ILE A 595 -72.34 -5.03 35.60
N GLN A 596 -73.63 -5.34 35.52
CA GLN A 596 -74.12 -6.63 35.03
C GLN A 596 -74.48 -6.49 33.55
N LEU A 597 -73.88 -7.27 32.65
CA LEU A 597 -74.14 -7.17 31.21
C LEU A 597 -75.59 -7.49 30.87
N HIS A 598 -76.16 -6.77 29.88
CA HIS A 598 -77.51 -7.07 29.37
C HIS A 598 -77.55 -8.37 28.57
N ASP A 599 -76.52 -8.63 27.76
CA ASP A 599 -76.23 -9.93 27.14
C ASP A 599 -74.81 -10.34 27.57
N PRO A 600 -74.60 -11.52 28.20
CA PRO A 600 -73.27 -11.99 28.60
C PRO A 600 -72.23 -12.06 27.47
N ARG A 601 -72.68 -12.06 26.21
CA ARG A 601 -71.83 -12.07 25.01
C ARG A 601 -71.53 -10.67 24.46
N ASN A 602 -72.26 -9.65 24.90
CA ASN A 602 -72.03 -8.27 24.52
C ASN A 602 -71.42 -7.48 25.68
N PRO A 603 -70.09 -7.24 25.68
CA PRO A 603 -69.43 -6.51 26.77
C PRO A 603 -69.70 -5.00 26.75
N LYS A 604 -70.42 -4.49 25.76
CA LYS A 604 -70.59 -3.05 25.53
C LYS A 604 -71.79 -2.42 26.23
N ALA A 605 -72.68 -3.23 26.81
CA ALA A 605 -73.91 -2.72 27.41
C ALA A 605 -74.28 -3.51 28.67
N GLY A 606 -74.59 -2.80 29.76
CA GLY A 606 -74.98 -3.43 31.02
C GLY A 606 -75.77 -2.52 31.95
N ALA A 607 -76.27 -3.10 33.03
CA ALA A 607 -77.01 -2.43 34.09
C ALA A 607 -76.13 -2.18 35.31
N ALA A 608 -76.14 -0.94 35.80
CA ALA A 608 -75.61 -0.55 37.09
C ALA A 608 -76.77 -0.30 38.05
N SER A 609 -76.67 -0.80 39.29
CA SER A 609 -77.69 -0.52 40.31
C SER A 609 -77.13 -0.49 41.72
N CYS A 610 -77.80 0.26 42.59
CA CYS A 610 -77.57 0.27 44.03
C CYS A 610 -78.83 0.71 44.77
N THR A 611 -78.84 0.47 46.09
CA THR A 611 -79.91 0.91 46.97
C THR A 611 -79.44 2.13 47.75
N TRP A 612 -80.26 3.18 47.75
CA TRP A 612 -80.07 4.37 48.55
C TRP A 612 -81.27 4.53 49.51
N THR A 613 -81.03 5.02 50.73
CA THR A 613 -82.12 5.31 51.67
C THR A 613 -82.50 6.78 51.56
N ALA A 614 -83.66 7.06 50.95
CA ALA A 614 -84.21 8.40 50.87
C ALA A 614 -84.87 8.78 52.19
N ASP A 615 -84.70 10.03 52.61
CA ASP A 615 -85.37 10.62 53.78
C ASP A 615 -86.15 11.86 53.34
N VAL A 616 -87.48 11.81 53.49
CA VAL A 616 -88.38 12.95 53.20
C VAL A 616 -88.57 13.85 54.42
N GLY A 617 -87.99 13.51 55.57
CA GLY A 617 -88.12 14.24 56.81
C GLY A 617 -89.58 14.48 57.19
N GLY A 618 -89.90 15.72 57.57
CA GLY A 618 -91.27 16.13 57.89
C GLY A 618 -92.20 16.32 56.68
N ALA A 619 -91.67 16.33 55.45
CA ALA A 619 -92.47 16.61 54.26
C ALA A 619 -93.40 15.44 53.90
N ASP A 620 -94.50 15.75 53.19
CA ASP A 620 -95.43 14.76 52.63
C ASP A 620 -94.84 14.09 51.38
N SER A 621 -94.01 14.82 50.62
CA SER A 621 -93.23 14.33 49.48
C SER A 621 -91.99 15.20 49.23
N VAL A 622 -90.92 14.59 48.71
CA VAL A 622 -89.69 15.25 48.25
C VAL A 622 -89.29 14.70 46.88
N GLN A 623 -88.82 15.57 45.99
CA GLN A 623 -88.21 15.20 44.71
C GLN A 623 -86.70 15.28 44.82
N PHE A 624 -86.01 14.33 44.21
CA PHE A 624 -84.56 14.29 44.11
C PHE A 624 -84.16 14.22 42.64
N THR A 625 -83.34 15.17 42.19
CA THR A 625 -82.69 15.14 40.88
C THR A 625 -81.49 14.20 40.95
N VAL A 626 -81.67 12.98 40.44
CA VAL A 626 -80.63 11.94 40.45
C VAL A 626 -79.80 12.04 39.17
N GLY A 627 -78.49 12.27 39.34
CA GLY A 627 -77.52 12.20 38.26
C GLY A 627 -76.75 10.89 38.25
N ILE A 628 -76.25 10.50 37.08
CA ILE A 628 -75.41 9.32 36.88
C ILE A 628 -74.02 9.80 36.47
N VAL A 629 -73.01 9.38 37.24
CA VAL A 629 -71.59 9.66 36.94
C VAL A 629 -70.92 8.33 36.61
N VAL A 630 -70.40 8.22 35.39
CA VAL A 630 -69.61 7.08 34.92
C VAL A 630 -68.13 7.46 34.95
N GLY A 631 -67.32 6.61 35.58
CA GLY A 631 -65.86 6.75 35.68
C GLY A 631 -65.15 5.42 35.42
N GLY A 632 -63.89 5.30 35.86
CA GLY A 632 -63.06 4.12 35.63
C GLY A 632 -62.36 4.20 34.27
N ASN A 633 -62.49 3.16 33.45
CA ASN A 633 -62.00 3.19 32.07
C ASN A 633 -62.92 3.97 31.12
N TYR A 634 -64.08 4.39 31.61
CA TYR A 634 -65.06 5.17 30.87
C TYR A 634 -65.28 6.54 31.51
N ILE A 635 -65.89 7.45 30.77
CA ILE A 635 -66.29 8.76 31.27
C ILE A 635 -67.70 9.14 30.78
N ARG A 636 -68.53 9.58 31.72
CA ARG A 636 -69.80 10.25 31.42
C ARG A 636 -70.33 11.00 32.65
N ASN A 637 -70.81 12.22 32.46
CA ASN A 637 -71.49 13.00 33.51
C ASN A 637 -72.32 14.12 32.86
N ALA A 638 -73.48 13.78 32.31
CA ALA A 638 -74.35 14.76 31.66
C ALA A 638 -75.61 15.06 32.44
N SER A 639 -76.07 16.30 32.32
CA SER A 639 -77.31 16.77 32.92
C SER A 639 -78.56 16.23 32.20
N GLU A 640 -78.45 15.95 30.90
CA GLU A 640 -79.52 15.42 30.04
C GLU A 640 -80.01 14.03 30.47
N GLU A 641 -79.14 13.28 31.16
CA GLU A 641 -79.37 11.91 31.62
C GLU A 641 -79.89 11.86 33.08
N ASN A 642 -80.08 13.02 33.72
CA ASN A 642 -80.61 13.10 35.07
C ASN A 642 -82.09 12.67 35.11
N ALA A 643 -82.49 12.01 36.20
CA ALA A 643 -83.88 11.60 36.44
C ALA A 643 -84.44 12.22 37.72
N ILE A 644 -85.72 12.58 37.71
CA ILE A 644 -86.43 13.01 38.92
C ILE A 644 -87.01 11.78 39.62
N VAL A 645 -86.59 11.56 40.87
CA VAL A 645 -87.12 10.52 41.74
C VAL A 645 -87.95 11.18 42.85
N THR A 646 -89.24 10.89 42.86
CA THR A 646 -90.19 11.41 43.84
C THR A 646 -90.44 10.37 44.93
N VAL A 647 -90.24 10.77 46.19
CA VAL A 647 -90.57 9.96 47.36
C VAL A 647 -91.73 10.60 48.11
N ALA A 648 -92.76 9.82 48.48
CA ALA A 648 -93.96 10.34 49.12
C ALA A 648 -94.50 9.42 50.22
N LYS A 649 -95.23 10.00 51.20
CA LYS A 649 -95.96 9.25 52.24
C LYS A 649 -97.34 8.81 51.75
N PRO A 650 -97.82 7.59 52.05
CA PRO A 650 -99.13 7.10 51.61
C PRO A 650 -100.30 7.68 52.45
N LEU A 651 -100.55 8.99 52.33
CA LEU A 651 -101.58 9.73 53.09
C LEU A 651 -103.01 9.55 52.52
N SER A 652 -104.04 9.66 53.36
CA SER A 652 -105.45 9.56 52.91
C SER A 652 -105.96 10.88 52.28
N GLY A 653 -106.72 10.79 51.18
CA GLY A 653 -107.18 11.96 50.42
C GLY A 653 -106.07 12.69 49.66
N PHE A 654 -104.95 12.00 49.43
CA PHE A 654 -103.75 12.49 48.76
C PHE A 654 -103.57 11.73 47.44
N VAL A 655 -103.57 12.44 46.31
CA VAL A 655 -103.19 11.90 45.00
C VAL A 655 -101.86 12.52 44.64
N VAL A 656 -100.82 11.70 44.57
CA VAL A 656 -99.52 12.09 44.05
C VAL A 656 -99.24 11.30 42.80
N GLY A 657 -98.83 12.01 41.76
CA GLY A 657 -98.48 11.44 40.48
C GLY A 657 -97.30 12.20 39.91
N GLY A 658 -96.52 11.53 39.10
CA GLY A 658 -95.41 12.14 38.38
C GLY A 658 -95.05 11.26 37.20
N GLY A 659 -94.26 11.82 36.31
CA GLY A 659 -93.78 11.13 35.13
C GLY A 659 -93.00 12.10 34.26
N TYR A 660 -92.86 11.76 33.00
CA TYR A 660 -92.25 12.63 32.01
C TYR A 660 -93.06 12.61 30.73
N LEU A 661 -92.89 13.64 29.92
CA LEU A 661 -93.32 13.69 28.53
C LEU A 661 -92.09 13.79 27.66
N THR A 662 -91.99 12.96 26.62
CA THR A 662 -91.01 13.18 25.56
C THR A 662 -91.56 14.25 24.64
N ASN A 663 -90.88 15.40 24.57
CA ASN A 663 -91.34 16.51 23.75
C ASN A 663 -91.29 16.14 22.27
N GLN A 664 -92.41 16.26 21.55
CA GLN A 664 -92.43 16.05 20.09
C GLN A 664 -92.66 17.33 19.31
N ALA A 665 -93.53 18.21 19.83
CA ALA A 665 -93.79 19.54 19.27
C ALA A 665 -94.21 20.48 20.41
N SER A 666 -93.25 20.96 21.20
CA SER A 666 -93.50 21.91 22.29
C SER A 666 -93.57 23.34 21.74
N ALA A 667 -94.41 24.20 22.32
CA ALA A 667 -94.60 25.59 21.89
C ALA A 667 -94.73 26.52 23.11
N GLY A 668 -94.40 27.80 22.93
CA GLY A 668 -94.41 28.82 23.99
C GLY A 668 -93.07 29.52 24.13
N ALA A 669 -92.97 30.48 25.06
CA ALA A 669 -91.74 31.23 25.31
C ALA A 669 -90.58 30.37 25.86
N ALA A 670 -90.89 29.18 26.38
CA ALA A 670 -89.94 28.17 26.84
C ALA A 670 -90.42 26.78 26.35
N ALA A 671 -90.37 26.57 25.04
CA ALA A 671 -90.68 25.26 24.44
C ALA A 671 -89.58 24.26 24.78
N GLY A 672 -89.95 23.05 25.22
CA GLY A 672 -88.98 21.98 25.46
C GLY A 672 -88.45 21.37 24.16
N ASP A 673 -87.16 21.02 24.13
CA ASP A 673 -86.49 20.50 22.93
C ASP A 673 -87.04 19.14 22.50
N ALA A 674 -87.23 18.99 21.19
CA ALA A 674 -87.78 17.77 20.61
C ALA A 674 -86.87 16.56 20.90
N GLY A 675 -87.48 15.47 21.38
CA GLY A 675 -86.80 14.25 21.78
C GLY A 675 -86.35 14.22 23.24
N LEU A 676 -86.32 15.35 23.95
CA LEU A 676 -85.95 15.40 25.37
C LEU A 676 -87.15 15.18 26.30
N CYS A 677 -86.88 14.65 27.50
CA CYS A 677 -87.88 14.39 28.52
C CYS A 677 -88.14 15.65 29.37
N THR A 678 -89.39 16.10 29.43
CA THR A 678 -89.86 17.08 30.43
C THR A 678 -90.53 16.34 31.57
N ASN A 679 -89.88 16.35 32.73
CA ASN A 679 -90.40 15.73 33.95
C ASN A 679 -91.52 16.60 34.55
N TRP A 680 -92.56 15.96 35.08
CA TRP A 680 -93.64 16.63 35.80
C TRP A 680 -94.02 15.83 37.06
N GLY A 681 -94.52 16.55 38.06
CA GLY A 681 -95.09 15.98 39.27
C GLY A 681 -96.27 16.81 39.74
N PHE A 682 -97.23 16.17 40.38
CA PHE A 682 -98.32 16.85 41.07
C PHE A 682 -98.64 16.16 42.38
N GLY A 683 -99.08 16.95 43.35
CA GLY A 683 -99.67 16.48 44.60
C GLY A 683 -101.00 17.20 44.82
N VAL A 684 -102.09 16.45 44.95
CA VAL A 684 -103.44 16.96 45.21
C VAL A 684 -103.89 16.44 46.57
N ARG A 685 -104.39 17.34 47.43
CA ARG A 685 -105.00 17.00 48.72
C ARG A 685 -106.43 17.55 48.79
N THR A 686 -107.40 16.70 49.11
CA THR A 686 -108.80 17.14 49.30
C THR A 686 -109.09 17.46 50.77
N ALA A 687 -109.65 18.64 51.07
CA ALA A 687 -110.12 19.01 52.41
C ALA A 687 -111.59 18.59 52.65
N LYS A 688 -111.98 18.34 53.92
CA LYS A 688 -113.30 17.81 54.32
C LYS A 688 -114.50 18.79 54.20
N SER A 689 -114.32 20.03 53.76
CA SER A 689 -115.42 20.98 53.50
C SER A 689 -115.40 21.42 52.03
N GLY A 690 -116.51 21.24 51.33
CA GLY A 690 -116.63 21.37 49.86
C GLY A 690 -116.43 22.77 49.27
N ALA A 691 -115.21 23.30 49.35
CA ALA A 691 -114.77 24.46 48.58
C ALA A 691 -113.44 24.11 47.86
N PHE A 692 -113.47 24.06 46.53
CA PHE A 692 -112.27 24.00 45.70
C PHE A 692 -111.48 25.30 45.89
N PHE A 693 -110.31 25.24 46.53
CA PHE A 693 -109.34 26.32 46.51
C PHE A 693 -108.23 26.01 45.51
N GLY A 694 -108.11 26.91 44.52
CA GLY A 694 -106.93 27.26 43.71
C GLY A 694 -105.95 26.16 43.30
N ILE A 695 -105.85 25.92 41.99
CA ILE A 695 -104.66 25.31 41.37
C ILE A 695 -103.47 26.24 41.64
N GLY A 696 -102.71 25.96 42.68
CA GLY A 696 -101.36 26.50 42.85
C GLY A 696 -100.43 25.76 41.90
N ALA A 697 -100.41 26.16 40.63
CA ALA A 697 -99.35 25.77 39.70
C ALA A 697 -98.05 26.47 40.15
N GLY A 698 -97.40 25.91 41.17
CA GLY A 698 -96.02 26.23 41.49
C GLY A 698 -95.12 25.53 40.48
N ALA A 699 -95.02 26.09 39.26
CA ALA A 699 -93.91 25.76 38.37
C ALA A 699 -92.65 26.39 38.98
N GLN A 700 -91.94 25.66 39.84
CA GLN A 700 -90.53 25.93 40.07
C GLN A 700 -89.77 25.49 38.82
N LEU A 701 -89.76 26.37 37.82
CA LEU A 701 -88.75 26.37 36.77
C LEU A 701 -87.44 26.81 37.44
N VAL A 702 -86.60 25.84 37.80
CA VAL A 702 -85.19 26.11 38.06
C VAL A 702 -84.48 25.99 36.72
N GLU A 703 -84.39 27.10 36.00
CA GLU A 703 -83.45 27.27 34.89
C GLU A 703 -82.04 27.42 35.48
N GLN A 704 -81.15 26.46 35.21
CA GLN A 704 -79.72 26.73 35.18
C GLN A 704 -79.32 26.94 33.71
N HIS A 705 -78.98 28.18 33.38
CA HIS A 705 -78.23 28.52 32.17
C HIS A 705 -76.78 28.07 32.33
N GLN A 706 -76.33 27.33 31.30
CA GLN A 706 -74.96 27.00 30.87
C GLN A 706 -74.01 26.35 31.87
#